data_AF-A0A086ZTB9-F1
#
_entry.id   AF-A0A086ZTB9-F1
#
_cell.length_a   1.000
_cell.length_b   1.000
_cell.length_c   1.000
_cell.angle_alpha   90.00
_cell.angle_beta   90.00
_cell.angle_gamma   90.00
#
_symmetry.space_group_name_H-M   'P 1'
#
loop_
_entity.id
_entity.type
_entity.pdbx_description
1 polymer ?
#
loop_
_entity_poly.entity_id
_entity_poly.type
_entity_poly.pdbx_seq_one_letter_code
_entity_poly.pdbx_strand_id
1 'polypeptide(L)'
;MNVPYTHQCSVIPNGPSHVARVLMGMRVTEDDWKHTFFDRLGQSVTVPRNEMNNNREYFDDGYAKALWDFRNGSMLLGEDGRTIYVRDVDESGANRLLDSWHAIGSIEDEYHVKGAGKVYLPWNVQMRVECSKLKGRVRHGVKFANMAFYRIDGHVRRVLPGDPMFTDPFEISLGEDYDEALVAEAGRYLRFVTADEHSAQNLGRMFATPLLEAYKHLFYVLYGGGGNGKGILLGALNKSFPGLSAAVNAKTLLGGAKGAGGFATDQEMLKLIGALWAYDEDADIITLEQATLLKKIGTGDTMAARRIQENTVSFRNKATFIIASNNPVIMANTEALKRRRVFVRMRDNRAEHEFKDLLAFRAKHGAVPFLMASCRLWEQSDKPWDDVAIGSGDDLTEHEQWIVDQIITVGYAVSGDNPYYASSATHRNSVTKLGLESTCKRIDGKVARVLVVADEKVFAVYRAKSEHDISQAVEETVAAPPQPIEGDMTVTPDELGYPVNYATVSDGKKSYDWQKVKDLPAGSTPVPNGGSAYAVIPADGMAVIDLDVAKDRNGNVLQDAPTGWDVFSREIGAYGSDAFPRTYLVSTPTGERHGLTSVHAYYLIPGELKGRLKNGVHLTGAPVDIRCEGKGYVIGAGSVLDDGGTYRLLDMPDGEPPVMPAGMVSWLKAHGYVEGETPTTVKPDGARPVMMRTRYRSTRMAGKSVRNEPDMTPVAPGSRNDTLHRWAYGRLANHPDNASRIRDDLYQRGHASGLKDNELETIWRSVTRQLNGGGHA
;
A
#
# COMPACT_ATOMS: atom_id res chain seq x y z
N MET A 1 9.57 -3.21 -66.48
CA MET A 1 9.33 -1.79 -66.78
C MET A 1 8.48 -1.21 -65.66
N ASN A 2 9.05 -0.35 -64.82
CA ASN A 2 8.28 0.32 -63.75
C ASN A 2 7.37 1.37 -64.40
N VAL A 3 6.07 1.27 -64.16
CA VAL A 3 5.11 2.31 -64.51
C VAL A 3 5.59 3.62 -63.87
N PRO A 4 5.65 4.75 -64.61
CA PRO A 4 6.07 6.02 -64.02
C PRO A 4 5.10 6.38 -62.88
N TYR A 5 5.64 6.66 -61.70
CA TYR A 5 4.84 7.17 -60.60
C TYR A 5 4.19 8.49 -61.04
N THR A 6 2.89 8.65 -60.81
CA THR A 6 2.13 9.86 -61.16
C THR A 6 1.47 10.44 -59.91
N HIS A 7 1.80 11.69 -59.60
CA HIS A 7 1.19 12.42 -58.48
C HIS A 7 1.20 13.92 -58.77
N GLN A 8 0.10 14.61 -58.46
CA GLN A 8 0.00 16.06 -58.59
C GLN A 8 0.18 16.71 -57.20
N CYS A 9 1.37 17.24 -56.94
CA CYS A 9 1.65 17.97 -55.70
C CYS A 9 0.81 19.25 -55.62
N SER A 10 0.28 19.53 -54.43
CA SER A 10 -0.40 20.79 -54.12
C SER A 10 0.59 21.93 -53.99
N VAL A 11 0.19 23.12 -54.41
CA VAL A 11 0.88 24.37 -54.08
C VAL A 11 0.21 24.93 -52.83
N ILE A 12 0.98 25.12 -51.75
CA ILE A 12 0.49 25.72 -50.50
C ILE A 12 1.12 27.11 -50.29
N PRO A 13 0.47 28.01 -49.52
CA PRO A 13 1.04 29.30 -49.16
C PRO A 13 2.38 29.14 -48.44
N ASN A 14 3.42 29.85 -48.90
CA ASN A 14 4.79 29.72 -48.39
C ASN A 14 5.30 28.27 -48.41
N GLY A 15 4.87 27.45 -49.37
CA GLY A 15 5.28 26.07 -49.52
C GLY A 15 6.64 25.90 -50.20
N PRO A 16 7.26 24.72 -50.06
CA PRO A 16 8.52 24.41 -50.74
C PRO A 16 8.36 24.44 -52.26
N SER A 17 9.38 24.96 -52.94
CA SER A 17 9.48 24.91 -54.41
C SER A 17 10.01 23.56 -54.89
N HIS A 18 9.72 23.21 -56.15
CA HIS A 18 10.27 22.02 -56.83
C HIS A 18 9.90 20.66 -56.23
N VAL A 19 8.92 20.59 -55.32
CA VAL A 19 8.42 19.34 -54.70
C VAL A 19 8.07 18.30 -55.75
N ALA A 20 7.25 18.66 -56.75
CA ALA A 20 6.84 17.74 -57.81
C ALA A 20 8.02 17.25 -58.65
N ARG A 21 9.00 18.12 -58.93
CA ARG A 21 10.20 17.76 -59.71
C ARG A 21 11.03 16.71 -58.99
N VAL A 22 11.23 16.88 -57.68
CA VAL A 22 11.99 15.94 -56.85
C VAL A 22 11.22 14.63 -56.67
N LEU A 23 9.95 14.69 -56.23
CA LEU A 23 9.09 13.51 -56.01
C LEU A 23 9.05 12.56 -57.21
N MET A 24 8.82 13.14 -58.39
CA MET A 24 8.67 12.39 -59.64
C MET A 24 10.02 11.95 -60.22
N GLY A 25 11.10 12.67 -59.92
CA GLY A 25 12.41 12.40 -60.48
C GLY A 25 13.27 11.42 -59.67
N MET A 26 12.92 11.12 -58.42
CA MET A 26 13.63 10.13 -57.60
C MET A 26 13.56 8.72 -58.18
N ARG A 27 14.67 7.97 -58.10
CA ARG A 27 14.80 6.62 -58.67
C ARG A 27 15.67 5.72 -57.80
N VAL A 28 15.37 4.43 -57.79
CA VAL A 28 16.27 3.39 -57.29
C VAL A 28 17.44 3.25 -58.27
N THR A 29 18.65 3.12 -57.76
CA THR A 29 19.88 2.92 -58.53
C THR A 29 20.61 1.67 -58.04
N GLU A 30 21.28 0.97 -58.94
CA GLU A 30 22.19 -0.15 -58.60
C GLU A 30 23.63 0.34 -58.39
N ASP A 31 23.91 1.61 -58.69
CA ASP A 31 25.22 2.24 -58.50
C ASP A 31 25.34 2.81 -57.07
N ASP A 32 25.91 2.01 -56.17
CA ASP A 32 26.13 2.36 -54.77
C ASP A 32 27.02 3.60 -54.58
N TRP A 33 27.79 4.00 -55.59
CA TRP A 33 28.66 5.19 -55.50
C TRP A 33 27.95 6.50 -55.89
N LYS A 34 26.72 6.43 -56.40
CA LYS A 34 25.95 7.61 -56.86
C LYS A 34 24.65 7.82 -56.10
N HIS A 35 24.32 6.98 -55.14
CA HIS A 35 23.10 7.13 -54.35
C HIS A 35 23.16 8.37 -53.44
N THR A 36 21.99 8.88 -53.06
CA THR A 36 21.82 10.01 -52.15
C THR A 36 21.47 9.56 -50.74
N PHE A 37 20.57 8.58 -50.60
CA PHE A 37 20.25 7.93 -49.33
C PHE A 37 19.81 6.48 -49.57
N PHE A 38 19.85 5.67 -48.51
CA PHE A 38 19.16 4.39 -48.47
C PHE A 38 17.73 4.59 -47.99
N ASP A 39 16.77 3.96 -48.68
CA ASP A 39 15.39 3.95 -48.23
C ASP A 39 15.13 2.92 -47.12
N ARG A 40 13.86 2.82 -46.70
CA ARG A 40 13.41 1.90 -45.64
C ARG A 40 13.65 0.42 -45.94
N LEU A 41 13.82 0.05 -47.21
CA LEU A 41 14.11 -1.31 -47.66
C LEU A 41 15.61 -1.52 -47.93
N GLY A 42 16.44 -0.53 -47.60
CA GLY A 42 17.89 -0.56 -47.86
C GLY A 42 18.23 -0.39 -49.35
N GLN A 43 17.31 0.12 -50.17
CA GLN A 43 17.58 0.37 -51.58
C GLN A 43 18.29 1.71 -51.76
N SER A 44 19.30 1.72 -52.63
CA SER A 44 20.03 2.92 -53.03
C SER A 44 19.11 3.85 -53.84
N VAL A 45 18.82 5.05 -53.35
CA VAL A 45 17.95 6.03 -54.02
C VAL A 45 18.73 7.27 -54.45
N THR A 46 18.49 7.73 -55.67
CA THR A 46 19.03 8.98 -56.21
C THR A 46 17.99 10.08 -56.23
N VAL A 47 18.39 11.28 -55.81
CA VAL A 47 17.55 12.49 -55.79
C VAL A 47 17.94 13.43 -56.94
N PRO A 48 16.98 13.96 -57.72
CA PRO A 48 17.26 14.97 -58.73
C PRO A 48 17.91 16.21 -58.14
N ARG A 49 19.00 16.68 -58.75
CA ARG A 49 19.71 17.88 -58.35
C ARG A 49 19.46 19.04 -59.30
N ASN A 50 19.82 20.25 -58.90
CA ASN A 50 19.71 21.44 -59.74
C ASN A 50 20.94 21.57 -60.65
N GLU A 51 20.83 21.04 -61.86
CA GLU A 51 21.89 21.10 -62.89
C GLU A 51 22.32 22.53 -63.22
N MET A 52 21.40 23.51 -63.11
CA MET A 52 21.69 24.92 -63.37
C MET A 52 22.40 25.61 -62.21
N ASN A 53 22.54 24.95 -61.05
CA ASN A 53 23.14 25.50 -59.84
C ASN A 53 24.17 24.52 -59.25
N ASN A 54 25.17 24.14 -60.05
CA ASN A 54 26.27 23.24 -59.66
C ASN A 54 25.80 21.93 -59.00
N ASN A 55 24.71 21.33 -59.49
CA ASN A 55 24.11 20.12 -58.91
C ASN A 55 23.79 20.25 -57.41
N ARG A 56 23.49 21.47 -56.92
CA ARG A 56 23.00 21.66 -55.56
C ARG A 56 21.64 21.00 -55.37
N GLU A 57 21.40 20.59 -54.14
CA GLU A 57 20.10 20.14 -53.67
C GLU A 57 19.03 21.23 -53.80
N TYR A 58 17.80 20.85 -54.16
CA TYR A 58 16.67 21.80 -54.16
C TYR A 58 16.25 22.17 -52.73
N PHE A 59 16.40 21.21 -51.82
CA PHE A 59 16.16 21.27 -50.39
C PHE A 59 16.90 20.09 -49.75
N ASP A 60 17.02 20.09 -48.43
CA ASP A 60 17.76 19.05 -47.69
C ASP A 60 17.25 17.63 -48.02
N ASP A 61 18.17 16.68 -48.12
CA ASP A 61 17.87 15.29 -48.52
C ASP A 61 16.94 14.57 -47.56
N GLY A 62 16.84 15.00 -46.29
CA GLY A 62 15.83 14.49 -45.36
C GLY A 62 14.40 14.72 -45.85
N TYR A 63 14.11 15.87 -46.46
CA TYR A 63 12.80 16.14 -47.06
C TYR A 63 12.55 15.32 -48.33
N ALA A 64 13.61 15.03 -49.11
CA ALA A 64 13.50 14.13 -50.25
C ALA A 64 13.19 12.69 -49.79
N LYS A 65 13.79 12.24 -48.68
CA LYS A 65 13.47 10.95 -48.06
C LYS A 65 12.02 10.89 -47.54
N ALA A 66 11.51 11.98 -46.95
CA ALA A 66 10.10 12.07 -46.56
C ALA A 66 9.14 11.95 -47.76
N LEU A 67 9.46 12.61 -48.87
CA LEU A 67 8.73 12.46 -50.13
C LEU A 67 8.80 11.03 -50.69
N TRP A 68 9.94 10.35 -50.52
CA TRP A 68 10.11 8.96 -50.94
C TRP A 68 9.23 8.01 -50.11
N ASP A 69 9.15 8.20 -48.80
CA ASP A 69 8.27 7.42 -47.94
C ASP A 69 6.79 7.66 -48.29
N PHE A 70 6.39 8.91 -48.54
CA PHE A 70 5.06 9.23 -49.07
C PHE A 70 4.77 8.51 -50.39
N ARG A 71 5.72 8.57 -51.35
CA ARG A 71 5.59 7.94 -52.66
C ARG A 71 5.35 6.44 -52.56
N ASN A 72 6.01 5.78 -51.63
CA ASN A 72 5.96 4.33 -51.46
C ASN A 72 4.88 3.87 -50.47
N GLY A 73 4.02 4.78 -50.00
CA GLY A 73 2.93 4.44 -49.09
C GLY A 73 3.40 4.10 -47.68
N SER A 74 4.56 4.59 -47.26
CA SER A 74 5.12 4.47 -45.90
C SER A 74 4.85 5.72 -45.04
N MET A 75 4.01 6.65 -45.53
CA MET A 75 3.58 7.83 -44.78
C MET A 75 2.08 8.06 -44.98
N LEU A 76 1.34 8.22 -43.87
CA LEU A 76 -0.11 8.39 -43.86
C LEU A 76 -0.54 9.43 -42.83
N LEU A 77 -1.77 9.92 -42.95
CA LEU A 77 -2.42 10.67 -41.87
C LEU A 77 -3.16 9.73 -40.91
N GLY A 78 -3.21 10.14 -39.65
CA GLY A 78 -4.18 9.62 -38.70
C GLY A 78 -5.60 10.09 -39.01
N GLU A 79 -6.57 9.51 -38.32
CA GLU A 79 -7.99 9.85 -38.42
C GLU A 79 -8.32 11.28 -37.99
N ASP A 80 -7.45 11.89 -37.18
CA ASP A 80 -7.54 13.30 -36.79
C ASP A 80 -7.27 14.28 -37.96
N GLY A 81 -6.82 13.77 -39.11
CA GLY A 81 -6.48 14.54 -40.30
C GLY A 81 -5.27 15.47 -40.12
N ARG A 82 -4.50 15.28 -39.05
CA ARG A 82 -3.40 16.19 -38.65
C ARG A 82 -2.11 15.46 -38.31
N THR A 83 -2.19 14.36 -37.59
CA THR A 83 -1.02 13.60 -37.17
C THR A 83 -0.47 12.82 -38.36
N ILE A 84 0.83 12.97 -38.63
CA ILE A 84 1.52 12.17 -39.63
C ILE A 84 2.07 10.92 -38.96
N TYR A 85 1.86 9.79 -39.61
CA TYR A 85 2.38 8.49 -39.23
C TYR A 85 3.34 7.99 -40.29
N VAL A 86 4.38 7.30 -39.84
CA VAL A 86 5.39 6.70 -40.69
C VAL A 86 5.50 5.22 -40.37
N ARG A 87 5.68 4.41 -41.42
CA ARG A 87 5.72 2.95 -41.32
C ARG A 87 7.04 2.47 -40.72
N ASP A 88 6.97 1.59 -39.74
CA ASP A 88 8.14 1.05 -39.07
C ASP A 88 8.93 0.10 -39.98
N VAL A 89 10.22 -0.04 -39.66
CA VAL A 89 11.14 -0.96 -40.35
C VAL A 89 11.75 -1.92 -39.35
N ASP A 90 12.02 -3.13 -39.81
CA ASP A 90 12.76 -4.10 -39.03
C ASP A 90 14.23 -3.67 -38.85
N GLU A 91 14.62 -3.43 -37.60
CA GLU A 91 15.98 -3.05 -37.21
C GLU A 91 16.94 -4.25 -37.09
N SER A 92 16.47 -5.48 -37.32
CA SER A 92 17.34 -6.68 -37.32
C SER A 92 18.35 -6.73 -38.47
N GLY A 93 18.22 -5.81 -39.44
CA GLY A 93 19.02 -5.77 -40.67
C GLY A 93 18.37 -6.51 -41.84
N ALA A 94 17.17 -7.07 -41.67
CA ALA A 94 16.44 -7.68 -42.79
C ALA A 94 15.74 -6.66 -43.71
N ASN A 95 15.72 -5.37 -43.32
CA ASN A 95 15.17 -4.23 -44.08
C ASN A 95 13.75 -4.48 -44.59
N ARG A 96 12.86 -4.96 -43.71
CA ARG A 96 11.46 -5.22 -44.03
C ARG A 96 10.57 -4.13 -43.45
N LEU A 97 9.55 -3.74 -44.20
CA LEU A 97 8.48 -2.90 -43.64
C LEU A 97 7.67 -3.74 -42.65
N LEU A 98 7.42 -3.17 -41.47
CA LEU A 98 6.52 -3.73 -40.48
C LEU A 98 5.11 -3.22 -40.72
N ASP A 99 4.10 -3.93 -40.23
CA ASP A 99 2.71 -3.46 -40.33
C ASP A 99 2.36 -2.38 -39.30
N SER A 100 3.26 -2.10 -38.36
CA SER A 100 3.14 -1.05 -37.35
C SER A 100 3.54 0.33 -37.88
N TRP A 101 3.01 1.36 -37.20
CA TRP A 101 3.15 2.76 -37.57
C TRP A 101 3.34 3.61 -36.32
N HIS A 102 4.34 4.49 -36.33
CA HIS A 102 4.51 5.47 -35.25
C HIS A 102 4.15 6.88 -35.72
N ALA A 103 3.67 7.70 -34.78
CA ALA A 103 3.39 9.10 -35.04
C ALA A 103 4.67 9.95 -34.92
N ILE A 104 4.88 10.85 -35.87
CA ILE A 104 6.03 11.76 -35.86
C ILE A 104 5.63 13.14 -35.36
N GLY A 105 6.52 13.77 -34.57
CA GLY A 105 6.31 15.15 -34.10
C GLY A 105 6.54 16.19 -35.20
N SER A 106 7.53 15.94 -36.06
CA SER A 106 7.86 16.78 -37.22
C SER A 106 8.64 15.98 -38.25
N ILE A 107 8.60 16.42 -39.51
CA ILE A 107 9.40 15.83 -40.58
C ILE A 107 10.91 16.02 -40.30
N GLU A 108 11.29 17.13 -39.69
CA GLU A 108 12.68 17.46 -39.43
C GLU A 108 13.36 16.50 -38.44
N ASP A 109 12.65 16.11 -37.37
CA ASP A 109 13.18 15.20 -36.36
C ASP A 109 13.29 13.76 -36.92
N GLU A 110 12.22 13.27 -37.55
CA GLU A 110 12.16 11.92 -38.15
C GLU A 110 13.22 11.73 -39.25
N TYR A 111 13.39 12.73 -40.11
CA TYR A 111 14.29 12.65 -41.26
C TYR A 111 15.62 13.38 -41.06
N HIS A 112 15.94 13.74 -39.82
CA HIS A 112 17.21 14.34 -39.39
C HIS A 112 17.64 15.61 -40.14
N VAL A 113 16.69 16.47 -40.51
CA VAL A 113 16.96 17.77 -41.11
C VAL A 113 17.40 18.75 -40.02
N LYS A 114 18.71 19.02 -39.93
CA LYS A 114 19.31 19.86 -38.88
C LYS A 114 19.96 21.14 -39.43
N GLY A 115 19.92 22.20 -38.62
CA GLY A 115 20.57 23.48 -38.88
C GLY A 115 19.61 24.60 -39.33
N ALA A 116 19.81 25.81 -38.79
CA ALA A 116 18.90 26.94 -38.98
C ALA A 116 18.69 27.36 -40.45
N GLY A 117 19.68 27.12 -41.32
CA GLY A 117 19.58 27.40 -42.75
C GLY A 117 18.96 26.28 -43.60
N LYS A 118 18.69 25.11 -43.01
CA LYS A 118 18.15 23.92 -43.68
C LYS A 118 16.71 23.61 -43.28
N VAL A 119 16.35 23.89 -42.03
CA VAL A 119 15.00 23.68 -41.51
C VAL A 119 14.00 24.63 -42.19
N TYR A 120 12.97 24.05 -42.80
CA TYR A 120 11.90 24.77 -43.46
C TYR A 120 10.52 24.20 -43.08
N LEU A 121 9.96 24.74 -41.99
CA LEU A 121 8.73 24.27 -41.35
C LEU A 121 7.50 24.07 -42.27
N PRO A 122 7.30 24.83 -43.37
CA PRO A 122 6.20 24.59 -44.31
C PRO A 122 6.16 23.17 -44.90
N TRP A 123 7.25 22.40 -44.84
CA TRP A 123 7.24 20.97 -45.18
C TRP A 123 6.23 20.16 -44.38
N ASN A 124 6.03 20.44 -43.09
CA ASN A 124 5.02 19.76 -42.28
C ASN A 124 3.60 20.01 -42.82
N VAL A 125 3.32 21.23 -43.31
CA VAL A 125 2.03 21.54 -43.94
C VAL A 125 1.94 20.86 -45.31
N GLN A 126 3.00 20.91 -46.11
CA GLN A 126 3.05 20.26 -47.43
C GLN A 126 2.73 18.77 -47.31
N MET A 127 3.42 18.05 -46.43
CA MET A 127 3.23 16.61 -46.26
C MET A 127 1.84 16.28 -45.72
N ARG A 128 1.28 17.08 -44.81
CA ARG A 128 -0.13 16.91 -44.40
C ARG A 128 -1.10 17.07 -45.56
N VAL A 129 -0.90 18.08 -46.41
CA VAL A 129 -1.75 18.29 -47.59
C VAL A 129 -1.64 17.12 -48.57
N GLU A 130 -0.43 16.62 -48.84
CA GLU A 130 -0.25 15.48 -49.73
C GLU A 130 -0.83 14.18 -49.15
N CYS A 131 -0.57 13.89 -47.88
CA CYS A 131 -1.11 12.70 -47.22
C CYS A 131 -2.64 12.74 -47.10
N SER A 132 -3.26 13.94 -47.04
CA SER A 132 -4.72 14.06 -47.00
C SER A 132 -5.41 13.57 -48.27
N LYS A 133 -4.70 13.58 -49.42
CA LYS A 133 -5.19 13.05 -50.71
C LYS A 133 -5.19 11.52 -50.76
N LEU A 134 -4.42 10.85 -49.90
CA LEU A 134 -4.43 9.39 -49.82
C LEU A 134 -5.75 8.92 -49.20
N LYS A 135 -6.23 7.74 -49.58
CA LYS A 135 -7.46 7.16 -49.01
C LYS A 135 -7.22 6.52 -47.64
N GLY A 136 -6.05 5.90 -47.44
CA GLY A 136 -5.70 5.22 -46.20
C GLY A 136 -5.52 6.17 -45.01
N ARG A 137 -5.93 5.73 -43.83
CA ARG A 137 -5.70 6.41 -42.56
C ARG A 137 -5.18 5.42 -41.53
N VAL A 138 -4.24 5.85 -40.69
CA VAL A 138 -3.83 5.05 -39.54
C VAL A 138 -4.90 5.18 -38.46
N ARG A 139 -5.51 4.05 -38.10
CA ARG A 139 -6.55 3.92 -37.08
C ARG A 139 -5.91 3.86 -35.70
N HIS A 140 -6.47 4.62 -34.75
CA HIS A 140 -6.01 4.60 -33.36
C HIS A 140 -6.58 3.38 -32.64
N GLY A 141 -5.84 2.27 -32.67
CA GLY A 141 -6.27 0.99 -32.12
C GLY A 141 -5.20 -0.08 -32.21
N VAL A 142 -5.57 -1.33 -31.92
CA VAL A 142 -4.68 -2.50 -31.93
C VAL A 142 -5.20 -3.51 -32.94
N LYS A 143 -4.36 -3.97 -33.86
CA LYS A 143 -4.68 -5.03 -34.82
C LYS A 143 -3.80 -6.25 -34.59
N PHE A 144 -4.44 -7.41 -34.58
CA PHE A 144 -3.87 -8.76 -34.64
C PHE A 144 -4.16 -9.35 -36.03
N ALA A 145 -3.53 -10.47 -36.38
CA ALA A 145 -3.66 -11.04 -37.72
C ALA A 145 -5.10 -11.48 -38.08
N ASN A 146 -5.91 -11.86 -37.09
CA ASN A 146 -7.29 -12.31 -37.26
C ASN A 146 -8.36 -11.33 -36.72
N MET A 147 -7.99 -10.22 -36.07
CA MET A 147 -8.92 -9.33 -35.36
C MET A 147 -8.29 -7.99 -35.01
N ALA A 148 -9.04 -6.89 -35.01
CA ALA A 148 -8.60 -5.62 -34.47
C ALA A 148 -9.57 -5.10 -33.39
N PHE A 149 -9.06 -4.27 -32.49
CA PHE A 149 -9.82 -3.57 -31.47
C PHE A 149 -9.72 -2.07 -31.72
N TYR A 150 -10.88 -1.44 -31.82
CA TYR A 150 -10.99 -0.03 -32.20
C TYR A 150 -12.25 0.60 -31.63
N ARG A 151 -12.23 1.92 -31.41
CA ARG A 151 -13.36 2.65 -30.84
C ARG A 151 -14.33 3.11 -31.94
N ILE A 152 -15.50 2.47 -32.01
CA ILE A 152 -16.60 2.81 -32.93
C ILE A 152 -17.77 3.35 -32.10
N ASP A 153 -18.28 4.52 -32.48
CA ASP A 153 -19.39 5.19 -31.78
C ASP A 153 -19.17 5.36 -30.27
N GLY A 154 -17.93 5.65 -29.89
CA GLY A 154 -17.56 5.83 -28.48
C GLY A 154 -17.43 4.54 -27.70
N HIS A 155 -17.43 3.35 -28.32
CA HIS A 155 -17.22 2.06 -27.66
C HIS A 155 -16.13 1.24 -28.34
N VAL A 156 -15.31 0.54 -27.55
CA VAL A 156 -14.32 -0.41 -28.10
C VAL A 156 -15.06 -1.63 -28.65
N ARG A 157 -14.80 -1.96 -29.92
CA ARG A 157 -15.38 -3.10 -30.62
C ARG A 157 -14.31 -3.89 -31.35
N ARG A 158 -14.63 -5.17 -31.60
CA ARG A 158 -13.87 -6.05 -32.49
C ARG A 158 -14.18 -5.72 -33.95
N VAL A 159 -13.14 -5.62 -34.76
CA VAL A 159 -13.20 -5.49 -36.22
C VAL A 159 -12.60 -6.77 -36.79
N LEU A 160 -13.37 -7.50 -37.60
CA LEU A 160 -12.98 -8.79 -38.15
C LEU A 160 -12.50 -8.65 -39.62
N PRO A 161 -11.75 -9.62 -40.18
CA PRO A 161 -11.22 -9.54 -41.55
C PRO A 161 -12.24 -9.29 -42.68
N GLY A 162 -13.53 -9.56 -42.44
CA GLY A 162 -14.61 -9.25 -43.38
C GLY A 162 -15.08 -7.79 -43.37
N ASP A 163 -14.68 -7.01 -42.37
CA ASP A 163 -14.97 -5.58 -42.28
C ASP A 163 -13.95 -4.79 -43.13
N PRO A 164 -14.38 -3.87 -44.02
CA PRO A 164 -13.46 -3.02 -44.78
C PRO A 164 -12.44 -2.28 -43.91
N MET A 165 -12.82 -1.91 -42.68
CA MET A 165 -11.96 -1.24 -41.73
C MET A 165 -10.77 -2.11 -41.26
N PHE A 166 -10.89 -3.43 -41.34
CA PHE A 166 -9.79 -4.32 -41.00
C PHE A 166 -8.60 -4.16 -41.96
N THR A 167 -8.84 -3.72 -43.19
CA THR A 167 -7.76 -3.50 -44.18
C THR A 167 -6.94 -2.24 -43.92
N ASP A 168 -7.44 -1.34 -43.08
CA ASP A 168 -6.71 -0.13 -42.72
C ASP A 168 -5.49 -0.45 -41.82
N PRO A 169 -4.45 0.39 -41.87
CA PRO A 169 -3.35 0.32 -40.92
C PRO A 169 -3.79 0.78 -39.53
N PHE A 170 -3.26 0.15 -38.49
CA PHE A 170 -3.47 0.52 -37.09
C PHE A 170 -2.15 0.95 -36.47
N GLU A 171 -2.21 1.87 -35.49
CA GLU A 171 -1.04 2.39 -34.77
C GLU A 171 -0.21 1.26 -34.15
N ILE A 172 -0.87 0.21 -33.64
CA ILE A 172 -0.22 -1.09 -33.40
C ILE A 172 -0.85 -2.15 -34.29
N SER A 173 -0.02 -2.80 -35.11
CA SER A 173 -0.39 -3.99 -35.88
C SER A 173 0.61 -5.11 -35.61
N LEU A 174 0.07 -6.26 -35.19
CA LEU A 174 0.78 -7.45 -34.75
C LEU A 174 0.51 -8.60 -35.71
N GLY A 175 1.54 -9.40 -35.99
CA GLY A 175 1.45 -10.56 -36.86
C GLY A 175 0.86 -11.79 -36.17
N GLU A 176 0.74 -11.75 -34.85
CA GLU A 176 0.14 -12.80 -34.03
C GLU A 176 -1.39 -12.79 -34.13
N ASP A 177 -1.99 -13.98 -34.11
CA ASP A 177 -3.44 -14.14 -33.96
C ASP A 177 -3.89 -13.79 -32.55
N TYR A 178 -5.03 -13.10 -32.43
CA TYR A 178 -5.74 -12.98 -31.17
C TYR A 178 -6.20 -14.37 -30.68
N ASP A 179 -5.70 -14.77 -29.51
CA ASP A 179 -5.93 -16.10 -28.93
C ASP A 179 -6.53 -15.99 -27.52
N GLU A 180 -7.76 -16.51 -27.36
CA GLU A 180 -8.49 -16.53 -26.08
C GLU A 180 -7.77 -17.35 -25.00
N ALA A 181 -6.99 -18.38 -25.37
CA ALA A 181 -6.20 -19.17 -24.43
C ALA A 181 -5.03 -18.36 -23.86
N LEU A 182 -4.33 -17.60 -24.72
CA LEU A 182 -3.27 -16.68 -24.29
C LEU A 182 -3.82 -15.54 -23.43
N VAL A 183 -5.03 -15.05 -23.74
CA VAL A 183 -5.74 -14.07 -22.90
C VAL A 183 -6.02 -14.63 -21.51
N ALA A 184 -6.55 -15.86 -21.42
CA ALA A 184 -6.83 -16.51 -20.15
C ALA A 184 -5.54 -16.73 -19.34
N GLU A 185 -4.46 -17.16 -19.99
CA GLU A 185 -3.16 -17.37 -19.37
C GLU A 185 -2.54 -16.06 -18.86
N ALA A 186 -2.54 -15.00 -19.67
CA ALA A 186 -2.11 -13.66 -19.25
C ALA A 186 -2.92 -13.18 -18.03
N GLY A 187 -4.24 -13.39 -18.04
CA GLY A 187 -5.12 -13.08 -16.91
C GLY A 187 -4.74 -13.82 -15.61
N ARG A 188 -4.29 -15.10 -15.71
CA ARG A 188 -3.77 -15.82 -14.54
C ARG A 188 -2.51 -15.16 -13.98
N TYR A 189 -1.60 -14.73 -14.85
CA TYR A 189 -0.37 -14.04 -14.40
C TYR A 189 -0.64 -12.65 -13.83
N LEU A 190 -1.62 -11.91 -14.36
CA LEU A 190 -2.06 -10.64 -13.78
C LEU A 190 -2.59 -10.87 -12.35
N ARG A 191 -3.50 -11.83 -12.15
CA ARG A 191 -3.96 -12.23 -10.81
C ARG A 191 -2.85 -12.73 -9.89
N PHE A 192 -1.86 -13.39 -10.46
CA PHE A 192 -0.72 -13.90 -9.71
C PHE A 192 0.11 -12.75 -9.14
N VAL A 193 0.36 -11.68 -9.89
CA VAL A 193 1.20 -10.55 -9.41
C VAL A 193 0.43 -9.52 -8.58
N THR A 194 -0.91 -9.55 -8.56
CA THR A 194 -1.73 -8.58 -7.81
C THR A 194 -2.34 -9.15 -6.54
N ALA A 195 -2.67 -8.26 -5.60
CA ALA A 195 -3.30 -8.65 -4.34
C ALA A 195 -4.74 -9.15 -4.55
N ASP A 196 -5.49 -8.50 -5.44
CA ASP A 196 -6.90 -8.76 -5.69
C ASP A 196 -7.25 -8.69 -7.20
N GLU A 197 -8.49 -9.06 -7.54
CA GLU A 197 -8.99 -9.11 -8.92
C GLU A 197 -9.19 -7.71 -9.53
N HIS A 198 -9.60 -6.71 -8.75
CA HIS A 198 -9.75 -5.34 -9.26
C HIS A 198 -8.40 -4.75 -9.63
N SER A 199 -7.38 -5.00 -8.80
CA SER A 199 -5.97 -4.71 -9.10
C SER A 199 -5.50 -5.46 -10.35
N ALA A 200 -5.86 -6.73 -10.53
CA ALA A 200 -5.49 -7.52 -11.72
C ALA A 200 -6.08 -6.91 -13.00
N GLN A 201 -7.36 -6.51 -12.96
CA GLN A 201 -8.04 -5.89 -14.08
C GLN A 201 -7.50 -4.49 -14.36
N ASN A 202 -7.25 -3.68 -13.33
CA ASN A 202 -6.60 -2.38 -13.49
C ASN A 202 -5.22 -2.52 -14.13
N LEU A 203 -4.38 -3.45 -13.67
CA LEU A 203 -3.08 -3.74 -14.28
C LEU A 203 -3.23 -4.21 -15.73
N GLY A 204 -4.22 -5.07 -16.01
CA GLY A 204 -4.52 -5.54 -17.36
C GLY A 204 -4.91 -4.40 -18.32
N ARG A 205 -5.69 -3.41 -17.87
CA ARG A 205 -6.11 -2.26 -18.70
C ARG A 205 -4.96 -1.38 -19.18
N MET A 206 -3.89 -1.32 -18.39
CA MET A 206 -2.72 -0.47 -18.65
C MET A 206 -2.17 -0.66 -20.06
N PHE A 207 -2.08 -1.90 -20.55
CA PHE A 207 -1.41 -2.22 -21.81
C PHE A 207 -2.08 -1.56 -23.03
N ALA A 208 -3.39 -1.63 -23.19
CA ALA A 208 -4.10 -1.04 -24.35
C ALA A 208 -4.65 0.38 -24.09
N THR A 209 -4.44 0.95 -22.89
CA THR A 209 -4.91 2.31 -22.55
C THR A 209 -4.54 3.36 -23.59
N PRO A 210 -3.27 3.51 -24.03
CA PRO A 210 -2.91 4.61 -24.93
C PRO A 210 -3.58 4.56 -26.31
N LEU A 211 -4.24 3.45 -26.65
CA LEU A 211 -4.85 3.19 -27.96
C LEU A 211 -6.37 3.10 -27.89
N LEU A 212 -6.91 2.64 -26.76
CA LEU A 212 -8.33 2.33 -26.62
C LEU A 212 -9.06 3.30 -25.69
N GLU A 213 -8.37 4.11 -24.88
CA GLU A 213 -9.00 5.12 -24.03
C GLU A 213 -9.77 6.17 -24.86
N ALA A 214 -10.98 6.56 -24.43
CA ALA A 214 -11.81 7.52 -25.18
C ALA A 214 -11.20 8.93 -25.24
N TYR A 215 -10.60 9.39 -24.15
CA TYR A 215 -9.87 10.65 -24.07
C TYR A 215 -8.75 10.49 -23.06
N LYS A 216 -7.57 11.03 -23.37
CA LYS A 216 -6.39 10.86 -22.54
C LYS A 216 -6.58 11.50 -21.16
N HIS A 217 -6.62 10.69 -20.11
CA HIS A 217 -6.66 11.19 -18.73
C HIS A 217 -6.17 10.20 -17.68
N LEU A 218 -6.11 8.90 -18.00
CA LEU A 218 -5.70 7.86 -17.06
C LEU A 218 -4.17 7.80 -16.90
N PHE A 219 -3.74 7.59 -15.66
CA PHE A 219 -2.39 7.18 -15.32
C PHE A 219 -2.43 6.09 -14.24
N TYR A 220 -1.45 5.20 -14.27
CA TYR A 220 -1.42 4.01 -13.42
C TYR A 220 -0.40 4.18 -12.31
N VAL A 221 -0.75 3.71 -11.11
CA VAL A 221 0.18 3.59 -9.98
C VAL A 221 0.20 2.15 -9.51
N LEU A 222 1.34 1.50 -9.73
CA LEU A 222 1.63 0.14 -9.33
C LEU A 222 2.34 0.18 -7.99
N TYR A 223 1.64 -0.24 -6.93
CA TYR A 223 2.17 -0.23 -5.58
C TYR A 223 2.38 -1.63 -5.02
N GLY A 224 3.53 -1.82 -4.39
CA GLY A 224 3.81 -2.91 -3.46
C GLY A 224 5.29 -2.98 -3.18
N GLY A 225 5.70 -3.84 -2.24
CA GLY A 225 7.10 -4.05 -1.90
C GLY A 225 8.03 -4.44 -3.07
N GLY A 226 9.30 -4.62 -2.73
CA GLY A 226 10.30 -5.12 -3.68
C GLY A 226 10.02 -6.56 -4.08
N GLY A 227 10.31 -6.92 -5.33
CA GLY A 227 10.21 -8.31 -5.82
C GLY A 227 8.85 -8.75 -6.36
N ASN A 228 7.86 -7.87 -6.46
CA ASN A 228 6.48 -8.24 -6.83
C ASN A 228 6.21 -8.37 -8.34
N GLY A 229 7.25 -8.42 -9.17
CA GLY A 229 7.10 -8.55 -10.63
C GLY A 229 6.78 -7.26 -11.41
N LYS A 230 6.76 -6.08 -10.77
CA LYS A 230 6.57 -4.78 -11.45
C LYS A 230 7.55 -4.59 -12.61
N GLY A 231 8.86 -4.70 -12.33
CA GLY A 231 9.91 -4.59 -13.34
C GLY A 231 9.90 -5.71 -14.39
N ILE A 232 9.36 -6.90 -14.06
CA ILE A 232 9.22 -8.00 -15.03
C ILE A 232 8.21 -7.61 -16.12
N LEU A 233 7.06 -7.03 -15.73
CA LEU A 233 6.02 -6.61 -16.67
C LEU A 233 6.39 -5.35 -17.46
N LEU A 234 6.96 -4.33 -16.80
CA LEU A 234 7.44 -3.13 -17.49
C LEU A 234 8.58 -3.44 -18.46
N GLY A 235 9.52 -4.30 -18.04
CA GLY A 235 10.57 -4.82 -18.92
C GLY A 235 10.06 -5.72 -20.03
N ALA A 236 8.88 -6.35 -19.91
CA ALA A 236 8.24 -7.07 -21.01
C ALA A 236 7.68 -6.10 -22.05
N LEU A 237 6.99 -5.06 -21.59
CA LEU A 237 6.45 -4.00 -22.43
C LEU A 237 7.55 -3.34 -23.26
N ASN A 238 8.66 -2.97 -22.61
CA ASN A 238 9.78 -2.32 -23.29
C ASN A 238 10.50 -3.21 -24.31
N LYS A 239 10.58 -4.51 -24.04
CA LYS A 239 11.18 -5.47 -24.97
C LYS A 239 10.28 -5.73 -26.19
N SER A 240 8.96 -5.75 -25.99
CA SER A 240 8.01 -6.03 -27.08
C SER A 240 7.69 -4.83 -27.96
N PHE A 241 7.79 -3.61 -27.42
CA PHE A 241 7.47 -2.40 -28.15
C PHE A 241 8.59 -1.35 -28.03
N PRO A 242 9.81 -1.68 -28.50
CA PRO A 242 10.94 -0.75 -28.44
C PRO A 242 10.60 0.54 -29.19
N GLY A 243 10.99 1.69 -28.64
CA GLY A 243 10.69 3.01 -29.22
C GLY A 243 9.27 3.54 -28.94
N LEU A 244 8.31 2.67 -28.63
CA LEU A 244 6.96 3.06 -28.19
C LEU A 244 6.84 3.10 -26.66
N SER A 245 7.84 2.61 -25.94
CA SER A 245 7.92 2.68 -24.48
C SER A 245 9.15 3.45 -24.00
N ALA A 246 8.97 4.30 -23.01
CA ALA A 246 10.01 5.15 -22.47
C ALA A 246 10.14 5.01 -20.95
N ALA A 247 11.36 4.73 -20.48
CA ALA A 247 11.71 4.82 -19.07
C ALA A 247 11.96 6.30 -18.71
N VAL A 248 11.17 6.82 -17.80
CA VAL A 248 11.19 8.23 -17.37
C VAL A 248 11.41 8.36 -15.87
N ASN A 249 12.04 9.44 -15.45
CA ASN A 249 12.11 9.83 -14.04
C ASN A 249 11.00 10.84 -13.73
N ALA A 250 9.96 10.41 -13.02
CA ALA A 250 8.79 11.25 -12.71
C ALA A 250 9.20 12.49 -11.91
N LYS A 251 10.17 12.39 -10.99
CA LYS A 251 10.63 13.54 -10.20
C LYS A 251 11.26 14.63 -11.09
N THR A 252 12.10 14.25 -12.05
CA THR A 252 12.71 15.17 -13.01
C THR A 252 11.68 15.72 -13.99
N LEU A 253 10.79 14.87 -14.49
CA LEU A 253 9.71 15.23 -15.41
C LEU A 253 8.72 16.23 -14.79
N LEU A 254 8.52 16.16 -13.47
CA LEU A 254 7.60 17.02 -12.72
C LEU A 254 8.30 18.24 -12.06
N GLY A 255 9.51 18.59 -12.49
CA GLY A 255 10.20 19.83 -12.07
C GLY A 255 10.96 19.73 -10.74
N GLY A 256 11.38 18.54 -10.32
CA GLY A 256 12.14 18.31 -9.10
C GLY A 256 11.34 18.55 -7.80
N ALA A 257 12.03 18.70 -6.68
CA ALA A 257 11.42 18.81 -5.34
C ALA A 257 10.66 20.13 -5.08
N LYS A 258 10.81 21.14 -5.96
CA LYS A 258 10.17 22.46 -5.86
C LYS A 258 9.30 22.83 -7.08
N GLY A 259 9.04 21.88 -7.98
CA GLY A 259 8.25 22.12 -9.20
C GLY A 259 8.85 23.16 -10.17
N ALA A 260 10.11 23.56 -9.98
CA ALA A 260 10.79 24.52 -10.82
C ALA A 260 11.32 23.79 -12.06
N GLY A 261 10.60 23.95 -13.18
CA GLY A 261 11.03 23.45 -14.48
C GLY A 261 12.42 23.97 -14.85
N GLY A 262 13.22 23.10 -15.47
CA GLY A 262 14.57 23.42 -15.93
C GLY A 262 15.01 22.49 -17.05
N PHE A 263 16.25 22.62 -17.48
CA PHE A 263 16.80 21.88 -18.62
C PHE A 263 16.68 20.35 -18.50
N ALA A 264 16.84 19.81 -17.29
CA ALA A 264 16.65 18.37 -17.04
C ALA A 264 15.21 17.92 -17.28
N THR A 265 14.23 18.76 -16.97
CA THR A 265 12.81 18.51 -17.26
C THR A 265 12.55 18.51 -18.77
N ASP A 266 13.12 19.45 -19.51
CA ASP A 266 13.00 19.50 -20.97
C ASP A 266 13.59 18.24 -21.62
N GLN A 267 14.75 17.77 -21.14
CA GLN A 267 15.36 16.53 -21.64
C GLN A 267 14.49 15.30 -21.34
N GLU A 268 13.91 15.23 -20.14
CA GLU A 268 13.06 14.13 -19.74
C GLU A 268 11.73 14.11 -20.52
N MET A 269 11.19 15.29 -20.85
CA MET A 269 9.99 15.41 -21.68
C MET A 269 10.19 14.93 -23.12
N LEU A 270 11.40 15.03 -23.68
CA LEU A 270 11.68 14.54 -25.04
C LEU A 270 11.46 13.04 -25.19
N LYS A 271 11.61 12.27 -24.10
CA LYS A 271 11.38 10.82 -24.10
C LYS A 271 9.91 10.45 -24.35
N LEU A 272 8.99 11.40 -24.19
CA LEU A 272 7.56 11.21 -24.44
C LEU A 272 7.18 11.38 -25.92
N ILE A 273 8.09 11.87 -26.76
CA ILE A 273 7.85 12.02 -28.20
C ILE A 273 7.80 10.62 -28.81
N GLY A 274 6.69 10.29 -29.48
CA GLY A 274 6.48 9.00 -30.13
C GLY A 274 6.08 7.85 -29.18
N ALA A 275 6.25 8.02 -27.87
CA ALA A 275 5.92 6.97 -26.90
C ALA A 275 4.40 6.81 -26.69
N LEU A 276 3.97 5.55 -26.53
CA LEU A 276 2.65 5.12 -26.08
C LEU A 276 2.64 4.76 -24.60
N TRP A 277 3.76 4.36 -24.03
CA TRP A 277 3.90 4.09 -22.60
C TRP A 277 5.11 4.84 -22.02
N ALA A 278 4.92 5.51 -20.90
CA ALA A 278 5.98 6.15 -20.15
C ALA A 278 5.94 5.65 -18.71
N TYR A 279 7.02 5.05 -18.23
CA TYR A 279 7.03 4.43 -16.91
C TYR A 279 8.21 4.88 -16.05
N ASP A 280 7.95 5.08 -14.77
CA ASP A 280 8.96 5.28 -13.72
C ASP A 280 8.99 4.04 -12.84
N GLU A 281 10.15 3.39 -12.74
CA GLU A 281 10.33 2.15 -11.97
C GLU A 281 10.62 2.41 -10.48
N ASP A 282 11.07 3.62 -10.13
CA ASP A 282 11.55 4.00 -8.80
C ASP A 282 10.97 5.35 -8.35
N ALA A 283 9.66 5.52 -8.52
CA ALA A 283 9.01 6.76 -8.13
C ALA A 283 8.93 6.89 -6.60
N ASP A 284 9.18 8.11 -6.10
CA ASP A 284 8.99 8.50 -4.71
C ASP A 284 7.71 9.35 -4.55
N ILE A 285 7.45 9.91 -3.37
CA ILE A 285 6.28 10.72 -3.06
C ILE A 285 6.06 11.84 -4.09
N ILE A 286 4.84 11.92 -4.64
CA ILE A 286 4.42 12.96 -5.60
C ILE A 286 3.74 14.11 -4.86
N THR A 287 4.34 15.29 -4.89
CA THR A 287 3.79 16.48 -4.22
C THR A 287 2.55 17.04 -4.94
N LEU A 288 1.80 17.95 -4.28
CA LEU A 288 0.62 18.59 -4.87
C LEU A 288 0.95 19.39 -6.15
N GLU A 289 2.11 20.06 -6.18
CA GLU A 289 2.58 20.82 -7.35
C GLU A 289 2.88 19.87 -8.52
N GLN A 290 3.59 18.78 -8.23
CA GLN A 290 3.89 17.71 -9.19
C GLN A 290 2.60 17.06 -9.72
N ALA A 291 1.59 16.87 -8.86
CA ALA A 291 0.29 16.35 -9.28
C ALA A 291 -0.43 17.28 -10.28
N THR A 292 -0.19 18.60 -10.23
CA THR A 292 -0.74 19.55 -11.21
C THR A 292 -0.03 19.44 -12.56
N LEU A 293 1.28 19.26 -12.57
CA LEU A 293 2.03 18.95 -13.80
C LEU A 293 1.62 17.60 -14.38
N LEU A 294 1.42 16.59 -13.53
CA LEU A 294 0.93 15.27 -13.95
C LEU A 294 -0.46 15.35 -14.60
N LYS A 295 -1.32 16.28 -14.16
CA LYS A 295 -2.59 16.58 -14.86
C LYS A 295 -2.37 17.12 -16.28
N LYS A 296 -1.39 18.00 -16.50
CA LYS A 296 -1.07 18.53 -17.84
C LYS A 296 -0.51 17.44 -18.76
N ILE A 297 0.40 16.62 -18.23
CA ILE A 297 1.00 15.50 -18.98
C ILE A 297 -0.07 14.45 -19.30
N GLY A 298 -0.96 14.15 -18.34
CA GLY A 298 -2.00 13.14 -18.48
C GLY A 298 -3.20 13.56 -19.34
N THR A 299 -3.43 14.85 -19.59
CA THR A 299 -4.56 15.34 -20.43
C THR A 299 -4.26 15.33 -21.92
N GLY A 300 -3.01 15.07 -22.30
CA GLY A 300 -2.57 15.11 -23.69
C GLY A 300 -2.61 16.53 -24.27
N ASP A 301 -2.37 17.54 -23.44
CA ASP A 301 -2.17 18.91 -23.89
C ASP A 301 -0.85 19.02 -24.69
N THR A 302 -0.72 20.09 -25.47
CA THR A 302 0.53 20.38 -26.18
C THR A 302 1.64 20.72 -25.17
N MET A 303 2.73 19.97 -25.25
CA MET A 303 3.94 20.13 -24.45
C MET A 303 5.05 20.70 -25.34
N ALA A 304 5.96 21.45 -24.73
CA ALA A 304 7.14 21.98 -25.40
C ALA A 304 8.38 21.40 -24.70
N ALA A 305 9.32 20.86 -25.47
CA ALA A 305 10.57 20.30 -24.98
C ALA A 305 11.73 20.72 -25.88
N ARG A 306 12.96 20.73 -25.35
CA ARG A 306 14.13 21.24 -26.08
C ARG A 306 15.34 20.32 -25.93
N ARG A 307 15.93 19.90 -27.06
CA ARG A 307 17.22 19.19 -27.11
C ARG A 307 18.40 20.17 -26.97
N ILE A 308 19.54 19.67 -26.50
CA ILE A 308 20.77 20.47 -26.38
C ILE A 308 21.13 21.03 -27.75
N GLN A 309 21.35 22.35 -27.85
CA GLN A 309 21.67 23.06 -29.11
C GLN A 309 20.60 23.00 -30.22
N GLU A 310 19.38 22.54 -29.93
CA GLU A 310 18.28 22.49 -30.90
C GLU A 310 17.15 23.47 -30.53
N ASN A 311 16.21 23.66 -31.47
CA ASN A 311 15.01 24.47 -31.25
C ASN A 311 14.00 23.72 -30.38
N THR A 312 13.13 24.47 -29.70
CA THR A 312 12.02 23.89 -28.93
C THR A 312 11.04 23.18 -29.87
N VAL A 313 10.76 21.92 -29.58
CA VAL A 313 9.78 21.09 -30.28
C VAL A 313 8.49 21.09 -29.48
N SER A 314 7.37 21.39 -30.15
CA SER A 314 6.03 21.28 -29.56
C SER A 314 5.38 19.97 -30.02
N PHE A 315 4.89 19.15 -29.09
CA PHE A 315 4.28 17.87 -29.37
C PHE A 315 3.09 17.60 -28.45
N ARG A 316 2.23 16.64 -28.82
CA ARG A 316 1.11 16.21 -27.99
C ARG A 316 1.46 14.88 -27.31
N ASN A 317 1.37 14.81 -25.99
CA ASN A 317 1.66 13.58 -25.28
C ASN A 317 0.56 12.53 -25.53
N LYS A 318 0.94 11.37 -26.09
CA LYS A 318 0.08 10.19 -26.21
C LYS A 318 0.37 9.15 -25.14
N ALA A 319 1.56 9.18 -24.53
CA ALA A 319 2.05 8.14 -23.63
C ALA A 319 1.22 8.01 -22.34
N THR A 320 0.67 6.83 -22.08
CA THR A 320 0.06 6.51 -20.78
C THR A 320 1.15 6.45 -19.72
N PHE A 321 0.96 7.20 -18.64
CA PHE A 321 1.95 7.32 -17.57
C PHE A 321 1.75 6.21 -16.54
N ILE A 322 2.83 5.52 -16.18
CA ILE A 322 2.84 4.39 -15.26
C ILE A 322 3.88 4.65 -14.18
N ILE A 323 3.46 4.54 -12.92
CA ILE A 323 4.29 4.83 -11.76
C ILE A 323 4.41 3.56 -10.96
N ALA A 324 5.55 2.89 -11.04
CA ALA A 324 5.86 1.80 -10.14
C ALA A 324 6.59 2.37 -8.92
N SER A 325 6.10 2.04 -7.73
CA SER A 325 6.73 2.44 -6.49
C SER A 325 6.67 1.35 -5.44
N ASN A 326 7.71 1.33 -4.60
CA ASN A 326 7.77 0.54 -3.39
C ASN A 326 7.26 1.32 -2.17
N ASN A 327 7.11 2.64 -2.28
CA ASN A 327 6.56 3.50 -1.25
C ASN A 327 5.15 3.94 -1.64
N PRO A 328 4.23 4.09 -0.68
CA PRO A 328 2.88 4.51 -0.99
C PRO A 328 2.97 5.90 -1.61
N VAL A 329 2.51 6.02 -2.86
CA VAL A 329 2.57 7.29 -3.58
C VAL A 329 1.47 8.20 -3.04
N ILE A 330 1.85 9.08 -2.12
CA ILE A 330 0.91 9.98 -1.45
C ILE A 330 0.54 11.12 -2.41
N MET A 331 -0.62 10.99 -3.06
CA MET A 331 -1.16 12.03 -3.93
C MET A 331 -2.28 12.80 -3.23
N ALA A 332 -2.36 14.10 -3.54
CA ALA A 332 -3.44 14.94 -3.06
C ALA A 332 -4.82 14.40 -3.49
N ASN A 333 -5.75 14.30 -2.54
CA ASN A 333 -7.06 13.71 -2.76
C ASN A 333 -8.07 14.69 -3.42
N THR A 334 -7.71 15.24 -4.58
CA THR A 334 -8.64 16.10 -5.35
C THR A 334 -9.54 15.27 -6.26
N GLU A 335 -10.81 15.64 -6.41
CA GLU A 335 -11.76 14.97 -7.34
C GLU A 335 -11.20 14.86 -8.78
N ALA A 336 -10.45 15.88 -9.21
CA ALA A 336 -9.81 15.88 -10.52
C ALA A 336 -8.69 14.83 -10.69
N LEU A 337 -8.05 14.39 -9.59
CA LEU A 337 -7.07 13.30 -9.58
C LEU A 337 -7.74 11.94 -9.39
N LYS A 338 -8.80 11.85 -8.56
CA LYS A 338 -9.54 10.61 -8.33
C LYS A 338 -10.03 9.98 -9.63
N ARG A 339 -10.60 10.77 -10.54
CA ARG A 339 -11.06 10.29 -11.86
C ARG A 339 -9.96 9.94 -12.87
N ARG A 340 -8.69 10.24 -12.57
CA ARG A 340 -7.55 10.11 -13.49
C ARG A 340 -6.54 9.05 -13.04
N ARG A 341 -6.50 8.75 -11.75
CA ARG A 341 -5.58 7.78 -11.17
C ARG A 341 -6.19 6.39 -11.20
N VAL A 342 -5.40 5.42 -11.60
CA VAL A 342 -5.76 4.00 -11.54
C VAL A 342 -4.77 3.30 -10.64
N PHE A 343 -5.25 2.78 -9.53
CA PHE A 343 -4.43 2.11 -8.54
C PHE A 343 -4.38 0.60 -8.79
N VAL A 344 -3.19 0.04 -8.60
CA VAL A 344 -2.93 -1.40 -8.69
C VAL A 344 -2.15 -1.80 -7.45
N ARG A 345 -2.74 -2.67 -6.64
CA ARG A 345 -2.04 -3.29 -5.52
C ARG A 345 -1.36 -4.58 -6.00
N MET A 346 -0.04 -4.54 -6.06
CA MET A 346 0.81 -5.69 -6.30
C MET A 346 0.84 -6.57 -5.04
N ARG A 347 0.97 -7.87 -5.22
CA ARG A 347 1.10 -8.85 -4.12
C ARG A 347 2.53 -8.85 -3.59
N ASP A 348 2.68 -8.65 -2.28
CA ASP A 348 3.98 -8.63 -1.60
C ASP A 348 4.51 -10.04 -1.26
N ASN A 349 5.76 -10.09 -0.80
CA ASN A 349 6.40 -11.29 -0.23
C ASN A 349 6.44 -12.52 -1.15
N ARG A 350 6.59 -12.28 -2.45
CA ARG A 350 6.75 -13.35 -3.45
C ARG A 350 8.22 -13.77 -3.55
N ALA A 351 8.46 -15.07 -3.55
CA ALA A 351 9.78 -15.61 -3.76
C ALA A 351 10.13 -15.63 -5.25
N GLU A 352 11.40 -15.39 -5.57
CA GLU A 352 11.88 -15.31 -6.97
C GLU A 352 11.55 -16.56 -7.80
N HIS A 353 11.63 -17.74 -7.20
CA HIS A 353 11.35 -19.01 -7.88
C HIS A 353 9.89 -19.15 -8.34
N GLU A 354 8.95 -18.44 -7.71
CA GLU A 354 7.55 -18.45 -8.11
C GLU A 354 7.32 -17.76 -9.45
N PHE A 355 8.21 -16.85 -9.86
CA PHE A 355 8.11 -16.12 -11.12
C PHE A 355 8.59 -16.90 -12.35
N LYS A 356 9.10 -18.14 -12.16
CA LYS A 356 9.68 -18.94 -13.24
C LYS A 356 8.75 -19.08 -14.45
N ASP A 357 7.47 -19.38 -14.22
CA ASP A 357 6.49 -19.59 -15.29
C ASP A 357 6.13 -18.28 -15.98
N LEU A 358 6.00 -17.18 -15.22
CA LEU A 358 5.80 -15.84 -15.79
C LEU A 358 7.00 -15.42 -16.66
N LEU A 359 8.22 -15.67 -16.20
CA LEU A 359 9.44 -15.36 -16.94
C LEU A 359 9.53 -16.17 -18.24
N ALA A 360 9.18 -17.46 -18.19
CA ALA A 360 9.12 -18.31 -19.38
C ALA A 360 8.04 -17.84 -20.36
N PHE A 361 6.85 -17.49 -19.86
CA PHE A 361 5.75 -16.95 -20.67
C PHE A 361 6.15 -15.63 -21.35
N ARG A 362 6.74 -14.69 -20.61
CA ARG A 362 7.30 -13.45 -21.13
C ARG A 362 8.40 -13.71 -22.17
N ALA A 363 9.29 -14.65 -21.92
CA ALA A 363 10.38 -14.95 -22.86
C ALA A 363 9.85 -15.47 -24.20
N LYS A 364 8.76 -16.23 -24.18
CA LYS A 364 8.13 -16.81 -25.37
C LYS A 364 7.23 -15.83 -26.12
N HIS A 365 6.42 -15.04 -25.42
CA HIS A 365 5.34 -14.24 -26.02
C HIS A 365 5.50 -12.72 -25.83
N GLY A 366 6.48 -12.27 -25.05
CA GLY A 366 6.65 -10.86 -24.72
C GLY A 366 5.44 -10.28 -23.97
N ALA A 367 5.05 -9.04 -24.32
CA ALA A 367 3.90 -8.33 -23.77
C ALA A 367 2.59 -8.56 -24.55
N VAL A 368 2.64 -9.24 -25.71
CA VAL A 368 1.50 -9.37 -26.64
C VAL A 368 0.26 -10.00 -25.99
N PRO A 369 0.35 -11.11 -25.23
CA PRO A 369 -0.81 -11.68 -24.54
C PRO A 369 -1.45 -10.73 -23.52
N PHE A 370 -0.64 -9.92 -22.83
CA PHE A 370 -1.16 -8.91 -21.90
C PHE A 370 -1.89 -7.79 -22.64
N LEU A 371 -1.43 -7.40 -23.83
CA LEU A 371 -2.15 -6.48 -24.70
C LEU A 371 -3.49 -7.06 -25.19
N MET A 372 -3.54 -8.35 -25.56
CA MET A 372 -4.78 -9.05 -25.92
C MET A 372 -5.78 -9.05 -24.76
N ALA A 373 -5.32 -9.39 -23.54
CA ALA A 373 -6.14 -9.36 -22.34
C ALA A 373 -6.64 -7.94 -22.03
N SER A 374 -5.80 -6.93 -22.26
CA SER A 374 -6.17 -5.53 -22.13
C SER A 374 -7.29 -5.12 -23.09
N CYS A 375 -7.19 -5.50 -24.37
CA CYS A 375 -8.20 -5.23 -25.38
C CYS A 375 -9.58 -5.79 -24.97
N ARG A 376 -9.60 -7.00 -24.40
CA ARG A 376 -10.83 -7.61 -23.86
C ARG A 376 -11.42 -6.82 -22.70
N LEU A 377 -10.59 -6.32 -21.78
CA LEU A 377 -11.07 -5.51 -20.66
C LEU A 377 -11.69 -4.19 -21.13
N TRP A 378 -11.08 -3.55 -22.14
CA TRP A 378 -11.58 -2.31 -22.75
C TRP A 378 -12.87 -2.52 -23.56
N GLU A 379 -13.02 -3.65 -24.23
CA GLU A 379 -14.28 -4.05 -24.86
C GLU A 379 -15.42 -4.19 -23.83
N GLN A 380 -15.13 -4.72 -22.64
CA GLN A 380 -16.12 -4.94 -21.59
C GLN A 380 -16.56 -3.66 -20.87
N SER A 381 -15.62 -2.75 -20.61
CA SER A 381 -15.88 -1.50 -19.89
C SER A 381 -14.75 -0.50 -20.09
N ASP A 382 -15.07 0.79 -20.11
CA ASP A 382 -14.10 1.89 -20.10
C ASP A 382 -13.67 2.30 -18.68
N LYS A 383 -14.36 1.80 -17.65
CA LYS A 383 -14.17 2.24 -16.26
C LYS A 383 -13.17 1.34 -15.53
N PRO A 384 -12.03 1.88 -15.05
CA PRO A 384 -11.19 1.19 -14.08
C PRO A 384 -11.89 1.12 -12.72
N TRP A 385 -11.41 0.21 -11.87
CA TRP A 385 -11.85 0.09 -10.48
C TRP A 385 -11.23 1.19 -9.62
N ASP A 386 -12.06 1.89 -8.85
CA ASP A 386 -11.67 3.02 -8.00
C ASP A 386 -11.61 2.68 -6.51
N ASP A 387 -11.90 1.44 -6.14
CA ASP A 387 -11.90 0.90 -4.78
C ASP A 387 -10.57 0.24 -4.37
N VAL A 388 -9.59 0.20 -5.26
CA VAL A 388 -8.25 -0.34 -4.96
C VAL A 388 -7.47 0.62 -4.06
N ALA A 389 -7.07 0.14 -2.88
CA ALA A 389 -6.23 0.87 -1.93
C ALA A 389 -4.73 0.57 -2.12
N ILE A 390 -3.89 1.59 -1.99
CA ILE A 390 -2.41 1.53 -2.10
C ILE A 390 -1.74 1.32 -0.73
N GLY A 391 -2.50 1.08 0.34
CA GLY A 391 -1.95 0.79 1.66
C GLY A 391 -1.57 -0.68 1.86
N SER A 392 -0.61 -0.93 2.74
CA SER A 392 -0.49 -2.19 3.48
C SER A 392 -0.56 -1.89 4.97
N GLY A 393 -1.20 -2.75 5.76
CA GLY A 393 -1.06 -2.71 7.22
C GLY A 393 0.40 -2.88 7.67
N ASP A 394 1.23 -3.52 6.84
CA ASP A 394 2.67 -3.72 7.09
C ASP A 394 3.52 -2.46 6.91
N ASP A 395 3.00 -1.46 6.21
CA ASP A 395 3.76 -0.27 5.83
C ASP A 395 3.51 0.89 6.78
N LEU A 396 3.21 0.65 8.05
CA LEU A 396 2.98 1.71 9.05
C LEU A 396 4.28 2.04 9.77
N THR A 397 4.68 3.32 9.72
CA THR A 397 5.73 3.84 10.61
C THR A 397 5.24 3.87 12.06
N GLU A 398 6.12 3.95 13.06
CA GLU A 398 5.71 4.06 14.48
C GLU A 398 4.77 5.25 14.72
N HIS A 399 5.01 6.37 14.02
CA HIS A 399 4.14 7.54 14.03
C HIS A 399 2.73 7.24 13.53
N GLU A 400 2.62 6.47 12.44
CA GLU A 400 1.36 6.12 11.80
C GLU A 400 0.61 5.03 12.58
N GLN A 401 1.33 4.01 13.06
CA GLN A 401 0.78 2.94 13.89
C GLN A 401 0.11 3.52 15.14
N TRP A 402 0.77 4.43 15.85
CA TRP A 402 0.18 5.09 17.01
C TRP A 402 -1.12 5.83 16.67
N ILE A 403 -1.17 6.52 15.52
CA ILE A 403 -2.39 7.23 15.09
C ILE A 403 -3.52 6.22 14.84
N VAL A 404 -3.22 5.12 14.14
CA VAL A 404 -4.19 4.06 13.84
C VAL A 404 -4.72 3.43 15.14
N ASP A 405 -3.84 3.04 16.04
CA ASP A 405 -4.19 2.41 17.32
C ASP A 405 -5.06 3.32 18.20
N GLN A 406 -4.74 4.62 18.26
CA GLN A 406 -5.55 5.60 18.99
C GLN A 406 -6.94 5.77 18.38
N ILE A 407 -7.03 5.80 17.05
CA ILE A 407 -8.32 5.88 16.36
C ILE A 407 -9.16 4.62 16.62
N ILE A 408 -8.56 3.44 16.64
CA ILE A 408 -9.28 2.19 16.91
C ILE A 408 -9.75 2.14 18.37
N THR A 409 -8.87 2.49 19.31
CA THR A 409 -9.15 2.37 20.75
C THR A 409 -10.07 3.48 21.27
N VAL A 410 -9.90 4.72 20.79
CA VAL A 410 -10.54 5.93 21.33
C VAL A 410 -11.54 6.55 20.34
N GLY A 411 -11.50 6.15 19.07
CA GLY A 411 -12.31 6.73 17.99
C GLY A 411 -11.73 7.99 17.36
N TYR A 412 -10.58 8.48 17.83
CA TYR A 412 -9.87 9.64 17.29
C TYR A 412 -8.42 9.68 17.79
N ALA A 413 -7.53 10.38 17.09
CA ALA A 413 -6.16 10.62 17.55
C ALA A 413 -5.86 12.11 17.72
N VAL A 414 -5.17 12.49 18.79
CA VAL A 414 -4.66 13.86 18.99
C VAL A 414 -3.19 13.88 18.57
N SER A 415 -2.87 14.51 17.43
CA SER A 415 -1.52 14.47 16.87
C SER A 415 -0.43 15.01 17.80
N GLY A 416 -0.79 15.94 18.69
CA GLY A 416 0.13 16.49 19.70
C GLY A 416 0.51 15.52 20.81
N ASP A 417 -0.27 14.46 21.02
CA ASP A 417 -0.01 13.44 22.03
C ASP A 417 0.82 12.26 21.48
N ASN A 418 1.14 12.29 20.17
CA ASN A 418 1.93 11.25 19.54
C ASN A 418 3.39 11.29 20.06
N PRO A 419 3.87 10.22 20.72
CA PRO A 419 5.22 10.20 21.26
C PRO A 419 6.30 10.04 20.17
N TYR A 420 5.91 9.64 18.96
CA TYR A 420 6.81 9.42 17.83
C TYR A 420 6.87 10.67 16.96
N TYR A 421 8.07 11.24 16.87
CA TYR A 421 8.32 12.47 16.12
C TYR A 421 8.14 12.28 14.62
N ALA A 422 7.39 13.19 14.00
CA ALA A 422 7.30 13.35 12.55
C ALA A 422 7.42 14.84 12.18
N SER A 423 8.13 15.13 11.08
CA SER A 423 8.15 16.50 10.55
C SER A 423 6.75 16.95 10.14
N SER A 424 6.49 18.26 10.06
CA SER A 424 5.19 18.78 9.60
C SER A 424 4.82 18.34 8.16
N ALA A 425 5.81 18.03 7.32
CA ALA A 425 5.56 17.46 6.00
C ALA A 425 5.19 15.97 6.10
N THR A 426 5.96 15.20 6.87
CA THR A 426 5.70 13.78 7.12
C THR A 426 4.34 13.56 7.75
N HIS A 427 3.95 14.37 8.73
CA HIS A 427 2.65 14.25 9.39
C HIS A 427 1.48 14.48 8.42
N ARG A 428 1.54 15.50 7.57
CA ARG A 428 0.52 15.75 6.53
C ARG A 428 0.42 14.59 5.53
N ASN A 429 1.57 14.00 5.21
CA ASN A 429 1.66 12.83 4.34
C ASN A 429 0.98 11.62 4.99
N SER A 430 1.26 11.33 6.26
CA SER A 430 0.63 10.26 7.03
C SER A 430 -0.89 10.43 7.14
N VAL A 431 -1.38 11.65 7.40
CA VAL A 431 -2.83 11.96 7.40
C VAL A 431 -3.47 11.62 6.06
N THR A 432 -2.82 11.97 4.95
CA THR A 432 -3.33 11.69 3.60
C THR A 432 -3.28 10.20 3.28
N LYS A 433 -2.18 9.53 3.60
CA LYS A 433 -1.95 8.09 3.39
C LYS A 433 -3.00 7.23 4.10
N LEU A 434 -3.31 7.58 5.36
CA LEU A 434 -4.27 6.86 6.19
C LEU A 434 -5.74 7.20 5.88
N GLY A 435 -6.01 8.15 4.97
CA GLY A 435 -7.39 8.57 4.67
C GLY A 435 -8.05 9.34 5.82
N LEU A 436 -7.27 10.14 6.56
CA LEU A 436 -7.73 10.88 7.74
C LEU A 436 -8.04 12.34 7.40
N GLU A 437 -8.90 12.95 8.20
CA GLU A 437 -9.11 14.40 8.22
C GLU A 437 -8.90 14.98 9.61
N SER A 438 -8.63 16.28 9.65
CA SER A 438 -8.47 17.00 10.90
C SER A 438 -9.72 17.79 11.24
N THR A 439 -10.29 17.52 12.41
CA THR A 439 -11.51 18.17 12.92
C THR A 439 -11.29 18.73 14.33
N CYS A 440 -12.27 19.46 14.87
CA CYS A 440 -12.25 19.92 16.24
C CYS A 440 -13.25 19.13 17.09
N LYS A 441 -12.80 18.58 18.22
CA LYS A 441 -13.64 17.84 19.17
C LYS A 441 -13.42 18.39 20.59
N ARG A 442 -14.45 18.32 21.43
CA ARG A 442 -14.33 18.64 22.86
C ARG A 442 -13.82 17.42 23.61
N ILE A 443 -12.66 17.57 24.26
CA ILE A 443 -12.02 16.56 25.13
C ILE A 443 -11.78 17.24 26.47
N ASP A 444 -12.27 16.65 27.57
CA ASP A 444 -12.12 17.19 28.94
C ASP A 444 -12.47 18.68 29.09
N GLY A 445 -13.55 19.11 28.40
CA GLY A 445 -14.03 20.49 28.43
C GLY A 445 -13.24 21.48 27.56
N LYS A 446 -12.14 21.07 26.92
CA LYS A 446 -11.33 21.89 26.01
C LYS A 446 -11.55 21.48 24.55
N VAL A 447 -11.51 22.45 23.63
CA VAL A 447 -11.57 22.17 22.19
C VAL A 447 -10.16 21.78 21.73
N ALA A 448 -10.01 20.55 21.27
CA ALA A 448 -8.76 20.03 20.74
C ALA A 448 -8.92 19.66 19.26
N ARG A 449 -7.82 19.78 18.52
CA ARG A 449 -7.76 19.36 17.12
C ARG A 449 -7.42 17.87 17.09
N VAL A 450 -8.29 17.09 16.45
CA VAL A 450 -8.20 15.63 16.37
C VAL A 450 -8.13 15.17 14.93
N LEU A 451 -7.61 13.96 14.74
CA LEU A 451 -7.68 13.21 13.51
C LEU A 451 -8.80 12.18 13.61
N VAL A 452 -9.63 12.09 12.58
CA VAL A 452 -10.70 11.11 12.42
C VAL A 452 -10.65 10.50 11.02
N VAL A 453 -11.28 9.35 10.85
CA VAL A 453 -11.36 8.68 9.55
C VAL A 453 -12.26 9.48 8.62
N ALA A 454 -11.72 9.91 7.48
CA ALA A 454 -12.45 10.58 6.41
C ALA A 454 -12.81 9.61 5.28
N ASP A 455 -11.89 8.69 4.98
CA ASP A 455 -12.03 7.69 3.93
C ASP A 455 -11.88 6.29 4.54
N GLU A 456 -13.02 5.71 4.90
CA GLU A 456 -13.10 4.39 5.51
C GLU A 456 -12.52 3.29 4.61
N LYS A 457 -12.60 3.43 3.28
CA LYS A 457 -12.06 2.44 2.34
C LYS A 457 -10.54 2.37 2.44
N VAL A 458 -9.88 3.53 2.59
CA VAL A 458 -8.43 3.62 2.75
C VAL A 458 -8.02 3.17 4.15
N PHE A 459 -8.77 3.58 5.18
CA PHE A 459 -8.42 3.29 6.57
C PHE A 459 -8.62 1.81 6.95
N ALA A 460 -9.62 1.13 6.37
CA ALA A 460 -9.96 -0.26 6.68
C ALA A 460 -8.77 -1.24 6.52
N VAL A 461 -7.89 -0.99 5.54
CA VAL A 461 -6.68 -1.81 5.32
C VAL A 461 -5.74 -1.77 6.53
N TYR A 462 -5.62 -0.62 7.17
CA TYR A 462 -4.78 -0.42 8.35
C TYR A 462 -5.50 -0.90 9.62
N ARG A 463 -6.83 -0.71 9.69
CA ARG A 463 -7.66 -1.13 10.81
C ARG A 463 -7.59 -2.64 11.05
N ALA A 464 -7.86 -3.44 10.04
CA ALA A 464 -7.96 -4.89 10.19
C ALA A 464 -6.67 -5.51 10.75
N LYS A 465 -5.51 -4.99 10.34
CA LYS A 465 -4.22 -5.44 10.88
C LYS A 465 -3.99 -4.97 12.31
N SER A 466 -4.15 -3.67 12.58
CA SER A 466 -3.93 -3.14 13.93
C SER A 466 -4.90 -3.79 14.94
N GLU A 467 -6.16 -4.06 14.57
CA GLU A 467 -7.08 -4.83 15.41
C GLU A 467 -6.59 -6.26 15.69
N HIS A 468 -6.00 -6.93 14.70
CA HIS A 468 -5.39 -8.25 14.88
C HIS A 468 -4.17 -8.20 15.81
N ASP A 469 -3.26 -7.25 15.58
CA ASP A 469 -2.04 -7.07 16.39
C ASP A 469 -2.39 -6.69 17.84
N ILE A 470 -3.39 -5.83 18.04
CA ILE A 470 -3.93 -5.48 19.37
C ILE A 470 -4.53 -6.72 20.04
N SER A 471 -5.29 -7.53 19.32
CA SER A 471 -5.93 -8.74 19.87
C SER A 471 -4.90 -9.80 20.26
N GLN A 472 -3.90 -10.07 19.42
CA GLN A 472 -2.80 -10.99 19.74
C GLN A 472 -1.99 -10.53 20.96
N ALA A 473 -1.67 -9.24 21.05
CA ALA A 473 -0.93 -8.71 22.19
C ALA A 473 -1.72 -8.82 23.51
N VAL A 474 -3.05 -8.75 23.44
CA VAL A 474 -3.95 -8.98 24.57
C VAL A 474 -3.98 -10.46 24.96
N GLU A 475 -3.97 -11.38 24.00
CA GLU A 475 -3.87 -12.83 24.26
C GLU A 475 -2.54 -13.21 24.92
N GLU A 476 -1.40 -12.64 24.48
CA GLU A 476 -0.07 -12.92 25.05
C GLU A 476 0.12 -12.41 26.50
N THR A 477 -0.77 -11.54 26.99
CA THR A 477 -0.67 -10.95 28.34
C THR A 477 -1.50 -11.65 29.42
N VAL A 478 -2.35 -12.62 29.05
CA VAL A 478 -3.09 -13.45 30.01
C VAL A 478 -2.20 -14.59 30.49
N ALA A 479 -1.83 -14.58 31.78
CA ALA A 479 -1.07 -15.67 32.37
C ALA A 479 -1.89 -16.97 32.36
N ALA A 480 -1.28 -18.07 31.90
CA ALA A 480 -1.88 -19.40 32.01
C ALA A 480 -2.14 -19.76 33.49
N PRO A 481 -3.17 -20.55 33.78
CA PRO A 481 -3.38 -21.04 35.14
C PRO A 481 -2.18 -21.89 35.61
N PRO A 482 -1.96 -22.00 36.93
CA PRO A 482 -0.93 -22.89 37.48
C PRO A 482 -1.07 -24.33 36.98
N GLN A 483 0.05 -25.05 36.94
CA GLN A 483 0.05 -26.49 36.63
C GLN A 483 -0.60 -27.29 37.77
N PRO A 484 -1.24 -28.45 37.47
CA PRO A 484 -1.80 -29.30 38.50
C PRO A 484 -0.79 -29.69 39.58
N ILE A 485 -1.22 -29.71 40.83
CA ILE A 485 -0.42 -30.17 41.97
C ILE A 485 -0.39 -31.71 41.94
N GLU A 486 0.80 -32.30 41.84
CA GLU A 486 1.01 -33.75 41.86
C GLU A 486 1.13 -34.28 43.32
N GLY A 487 0.31 -35.27 43.68
CA GLY A 487 0.37 -35.94 44.99
C GLY A 487 -0.67 -37.07 45.14
N ASP A 488 -0.40 -38.05 46.01
CA ASP A 488 -1.24 -39.25 46.21
C ASP A 488 -2.59 -38.96 46.88
N MET A 489 -2.74 -37.82 47.57
CA MET A 489 -4.01 -37.38 48.19
C MET A 489 -4.32 -35.94 47.79
N THR A 490 -5.53 -35.71 47.26
CA THR A 490 -6.03 -34.37 46.93
C THR A 490 -6.54 -33.69 48.20
N VAL A 491 -5.90 -32.60 48.61
CA VAL A 491 -6.35 -31.76 49.74
C VAL A 491 -7.72 -31.19 49.41
N THR A 492 -8.66 -31.26 50.34
CA THR A 492 -10.06 -30.86 50.15
C THR A 492 -10.33 -29.43 50.66
N PRO A 493 -11.35 -28.71 50.15
CA PRO A 493 -11.60 -27.33 50.58
C PRO A 493 -11.84 -27.15 52.09
N ASP A 494 -12.53 -28.09 52.76
CA ASP A 494 -12.78 -27.99 54.20
C ASP A 494 -11.50 -28.13 55.05
N GLU A 495 -10.55 -28.96 54.61
CA GLU A 495 -9.21 -29.06 55.22
C GLU A 495 -8.42 -27.74 55.19
N LEU A 496 -8.76 -26.86 54.24
CA LEU A 496 -8.18 -25.52 54.10
C LEU A 496 -9.06 -24.42 54.72
N GLY A 497 -10.10 -24.78 55.46
CA GLY A 497 -10.95 -23.83 56.18
C GLY A 497 -12.11 -23.24 55.36
N TYR A 498 -12.37 -23.71 54.14
CA TYR A 498 -13.55 -23.29 53.39
C TYR A 498 -14.82 -23.96 53.94
N PRO A 499 -15.89 -23.20 54.24
CA PRO A 499 -17.12 -23.78 54.76
C PRO A 499 -17.91 -24.43 53.62
N VAL A 500 -17.75 -25.75 53.48
CA VAL A 500 -18.40 -26.55 52.44
C VAL A 500 -19.05 -27.80 53.04
N ASN A 501 -19.92 -28.42 52.25
CA ASN A 501 -20.44 -29.76 52.47
C ASN A 501 -20.28 -30.60 51.20
N TYR A 502 -20.32 -31.92 51.33
CA TYR A 502 -20.13 -32.86 50.23
C TYR A 502 -21.37 -33.71 49.97
N ALA A 503 -21.61 -34.01 48.70
CA ALA A 503 -22.69 -34.88 48.28
C ALA A 503 -22.21 -35.86 47.20
N THR A 504 -22.95 -36.95 47.03
CA THR A 504 -22.61 -38.01 46.08
C THR A 504 -22.93 -37.56 44.66
N VAL A 505 -22.04 -37.90 43.72
CA VAL A 505 -22.30 -37.74 42.28
C VAL A 505 -22.58 -39.13 41.70
N SER A 506 -23.62 -39.21 40.88
CA SER A 506 -24.01 -40.40 40.10
C SER A 506 -23.88 -40.10 38.61
N ASP A 507 -24.02 -41.12 37.75
CA ASP A 507 -23.90 -41.10 36.28
C ASP A 507 -23.84 -39.68 35.65
N GLY A 508 -22.63 -39.30 35.24
CA GLY A 508 -22.32 -37.97 34.71
C GLY A 508 -21.95 -36.93 35.79
N LYS A 509 -22.50 -35.71 35.68
CA LYS A 509 -22.21 -34.54 36.56
C LYS A 509 -23.35 -34.23 37.55
N LYS A 510 -24.26 -35.18 37.80
CA LYS A 510 -25.49 -34.94 38.60
C LYS A 510 -25.36 -35.50 40.01
N SER A 511 -25.51 -34.62 41.00
CA SER A 511 -25.77 -35.01 42.38
C SER A 511 -27.28 -34.95 42.64
N TYR A 512 -27.83 -35.99 43.28
CA TYR A 512 -29.26 -36.05 43.64
C TYR A 512 -29.51 -35.79 45.13
N ASP A 513 -28.47 -35.91 45.96
CA ASP A 513 -28.50 -35.75 47.41
C ASP A 513 -28.07 -34.36 47.88
N TRP A 514 -27.47 -33.52 47.03
CA TRP A 514 -27.06 -32.15 47.42
C TRP A 514 -28.21 -31.31 48.01
N GLN A 515 -29.45 -31.49 47.55
CA GLN A 515 -30.61 -30.78 48.10
C GLN A 515 -30.91 -31.13 49.56
N LYS A 516 -30.51 -32.32 50.01
CA LYS A 516 -30.65 -32.76 51.40
C LYS A 516 -29.50 -32.25 52.28
N VAL A 517 -28.38 -31.91 51.64
CA VAL A 517 -27.13 -31.51 52.29
C VAL A 517 -27.00 -29.98 52.38
N LYS A 518 -27.62 -29.22 51.47
CA LYS A 518 -27.45 -27.76 51.36
C LYS A 518 -27.80 -26.96 52.62
N ASP A 519 -28.71 -27.48 53.45
CA ASP A 519 -29.19 -26.81 54.68
C ASP A 519 -28.46 -27.30 55.95
N LEU A 520 -27.47 -28.20 55.81
CA LEU A 520 -26.66 -28.68 56.94
C LEU A 520 -25.57 -27.67 57.32
N PRO A 521 -25.15 -27.61 58.59
CA PRO A 521 -23.98 -26.84 58.99
C PRO A 521 -22.75 -27.23 58.16
N ALA A 522 -21.84 -26.29 57.88
CA ALA A 522 -20.60 -26.58 57.16
C ALA A 522 -19.79 -27.68 57.84
N GLY A 523 -19.17 -28.58 57.06
CA GLY A 523 -18.40 -29.72 57.56
C GLY A 523 -19.24 -30.88 58.12
N SER A 524 -20.56 -30.87 57.94
CA SER A 524 -21.44 -31.94 58.47
C SER A 524 -21.41 -33.24 57.67
N THR A 525 -20.80 -33.21 56.48
CA THR A 525 -20.74 -34.34 55.56
C THR A 525 -19.29 -34.56 55.15
N PRO A 526 -18.76 -35.80 55.25
CA PRO A 526 -17.44 -36.12 54.74
C PRO A 526 -17.48 -36.31 53.22
N VAL A 527 -16.32 -36.27 52.56
CA VAL A 527 -16.22 -36.67 51.14
C VAL A 527 -16.75 -38.12 50.99
N PRO A 528 -17.67 -38.39 50.05
CA PRO A 528 -18.24 -39.72 49.87
C PRO A 528 -17.18 -40.79 49.58
N ASN A 529 -17.18 -41.88 50.36
CA ASN A 529 -16.30 -43.03 50.16
C ASN A 529 -16.80 -43.90 49.00
N GLY A 530 -15.92 -44.21 48.03
CA GLY A 530 -16.16 -45.23 47.00
C GLY A 530 -16.79 -44.76 45.68
N GLY A 531 -16.97 -43.45 45.48
CA GLY A 531 -17.35 -42.86 44.19
C GLY A 531 -16.14 -42.29 43.41
N SER A 532 -16.19 -42.32 42.08
CA SER A 532 -15.17 -41.69 41.23
C SER A 532 -15.26 -40.16 41.21
N ALA A 533 -16.41 -39.58 41.57
CA ALA A 533 -16.64 -38.14 41.63
C ALA A 533 -17.53 -37.74 42.82
N TYR A 534 -17.40 -36.50 43.28
CA TYR A 534 -18.21 -35.93 44.34
C TYR A 534 -18.54 -34.45 44.10
N ALA A 535 -19.63 -33.99 44.71
CA ALA A 535 -20.10 -32.61 44.61
C ALA A 535 -19.69 -31.82 45.84
N VAL A 536 -19.25 -30.57 45.63
CA VAL A 536 -18.93 -29.59 46.66
C VAL A 536 -20.03 -28.55 46.70
N ILE A 537 -20.66 -28.40 47.86
CA ILE A 537 -21.75 -27.46 48.12
C ILE A 537 -21.18 -26.32 48.98
N PRO A 538 -21.05 -25.09 48.45
CA PRO A 538 -20.61 -23.95 49.24
C PRO A 538 -21.66 -23.64 50.30
N ALA A 539 -21.28 -23.60 51.59
CA ALA A 539 -22.20 -23.25 52.67
C ALA A 539 -22.38 -21.72 52.80
N ASP A 540 -23.09 -21.27 53.83
CA ASP A 540 -23.33 -19.85 54.09
C ASP A 540 -22.02 -19.05 54.18
N GLY A 541 -21.95 -17.94 53.44
CA GLY A 541 -20.77 -17.09 53.37
C GLY A 541 -19.66 -17.58 52.43
N MET A 542 -19.92 -18.56 51.56
CA MET A 542 -18.97 -19.09 50.58
C MET A 542 -19.53 -19.08 49.16
N ALA A 543 -18.66 -18.84 48.18
CA ALA A 543 -18.98 -19.00 46.78
C ALA A 543 -17.85 -19.66 45.99
N VAL A 544 -18.24 -20.35 44.93
CA VAL A 544 -17.34 -20.86 43.89
C VAL A 544 -17.68 -20.13 42.61
N ILE A 545 -16.66 -19.52 42.01
CA ILE A 545 -16.72 -18.87 40.71
C ILE A 545 -16.22 -19.89 39.67
N ASP A 546 -17.11 -20.32 38.80
CA ASP A 546 -16.85 -21.27 37.72
C ASP A 546 -16.53 -20.49 36.44
N LEU A 547 -15.24 -20.45 36.10
CA LEU A 547 -14.68 -19.78 34.95
C LEU A 547 -14.70 -20.76 33.77
N ASP A 548 -15.76 -20.71 33.00
CA ASP A 548 -16.13 -21.73 32.03
C ASP A 548 -15.63 -21.39 30.62
N VAL A 549 -15.70 -22.34 29.67
CA VAL A 549 -15.45 -22.03 28.25
C VAL A 549 -16.68 -21.40 27.61
N ALA A 550 -16.49 -20.46 26.67
CA ALA A 550 -17.58 -19.86 25.94
C ALA A 550 -18.31 -20.89 25.05
N LYS A 551 -19.64 -20.88 25.08
CA LYS A 551 -20.50 -21.81 24.32
C LYS A 551 -21.55 -21.04 23.51
N ASP A 552 -21.88 -21.54 22.33
CA ASP A 552 -22.99 -21.02 21.53
C ASP A 552 -24.36 -21.37 22.13
N ARG A 553 -25.45 -20.89 21.52
CA ARG A 553 -26.83 -21.17 21.97
C ARG A 553 -27.20 -22.66 21.94
N ASN A 554 -26.45 -23.47 21.20
CA ASN A 554 -26.65 -24.90 21.07
C ASN A 554 -25.73 -25.70 22.03
N GLY A 555 -24.89 -25.03 22.80
CA GLY A 555 -23.96 -25.63 23.75
C GLY A 555 -22.60 -26.05 23.15
N ASN A 556 -22.29 -25.67 21.90
CA ASN A 556 -20.99 -25.96 21.29
C ASN A 556 -19.93 -24.99 21.77
N VAL A 557 -18.72 -25.48 22.04
CA VAL A 557 -17.57 -24.67 22.46
C VAL A 557 -17.13 -23.74 21.32
N LEU A 558 -16.98 -22.45 21.62
CA LEU A 558 -16.45 -21.44 20.71
C LEU A 558 -14.94 -21.32 20.91
N GLN A 559 -14.17 -21.84 19.95
CA GLN A 559 -12.71 -21.98 20.11
C GLN A 559 -11.96 -20.63 20.09
N ASP A 560 -12.50 -19.64 19.38
CA ASP A 560 -11.89 -18.30 19.23
C ASP A 560 -12.52 -17.23 20.17
N ALA A 561 -13.31 -17.66 21.17
CA ALA A 561 -13.97 -16.76 22.11
C ALA A 561 -13.27 -16.76 23.47
N PRO A 562 -13.23 -15.62 24.18
CA PRO A 562 -12.56 -15.53 25.48
C PRO A 562 -13.26 -16.44 26.52
N THR A 563 -12.46 -17.19 27.28
CA THR A 563 -12.92 -18.03 28.39
C THR A 563 -13.21 -17.19 29.64
N GLY A 564 -13.84 -17.78 30.66
CA GLY A 564 -14.09 -17.11 31.92
C GLY A 564 -12.80 -16.66 32.60
N TRP A 565 -11.72 -17.43 32.40
CA TRP A 565 -10.38 -17.09 32.89
C TRP A 565 -9.82 -15.85 32.22
N ASP A 566 -9.99 -15.72 30.90
CA ASP A 566 -9.50 -14.57 30.14
C ASP A 566 -10.25 -13.30 30.55
N VAL A 567 -11.58 -13.41 30.72
CA VAL A 567 -12.43 -12.30 31.20
C VAL A 567 -12.00 -11.85 32.59
N PHE A 568 -11.85 -12.77 33.54
CA PHE A 568 -11.45 -12.43 34.91
C PHE A 568 -10.05 -11.84 34.98
N SER A 569 -9.09 -12.43 34.26
CA SER A 569 -7.69 -11.96 34.26
C SER A 569 -7.56 -10.55 33.66
N ARG A 570 -8.38 -10.23 32.66
CA ARG A 570 -8.39 -8.93 31.97
C ARG A 570 -9.11 -7.84 32.76
N GLU A 571 -10.25 -8.16 33.36
CA GLU A 571 -11.14 -7.15 33.94
C GLU A 571 -10.96 -6.96 35.45
N ILE A 572 -10.40 -7.95 36.15
CA ILE A 572 -10.11 -7.86 37.58
C ILE A 572 -8.60 -7.71 37.81
N GLY A 573 -7.78 -8.57 37.19
CA GLY A 573 -6.32 -8.51 37.26
C GLY A 573 -5.68 -9.90 37.22
N ALA A 574 -4.35 -9.95 37.13
CA ALA A 574 -3.61 -11.22 37.06
C ALA A 574 -3.83 -12.10 38.30
N TYR A 575 -3.97 -13.40 38.10
CA TYR A 575 -4.08 -14.38 39.19
C TYR A 575 -2.85 -14.35 40.10
N GLY A 576 -3.07 -14.36 41.42
CA GLY A 576 -2.06 -14.13 42.45
C GLY A 576 -1.83 -12.67 42.83
N SER A 577 -2.55 -11.72 42.22
CA SER A 577 -2.53 -10.31 42.63
C SER A 577 -3.53 -10.03 43.77
N ASP A 578 -3.43 -8.86 44.41
CA ASP A 578 -4.40 -8.42 45.41
C ASP A 578 -5.85 -8.35 44.89
N ALA A 579 -6.02 -8.16 43.57
CA ALA A 579 -7.32 -8.10 42.92
C ALA A 579 -7.89 -9.48 42.56
N PHE A 580 -7.02 -10.45 42.26
CA PHE A 580 -7.38 -11.84 41.96
C PHE A 580 -6.45 -12.79 42.74
N PRO A 581 -6.64 -12.93 44.07
CA PRO A 581 -5.69 -13.62 44.93
C PRO A 581 -5.74 -15.13 44.73
N ARG A 582 -4.61 -15.77 45.07
CA ARG A 582 -4.47 -17.23 45.01
C ARG A 582 -5.51 -17.87 45.91
N THR A 583 -6.13 -18.91 45.40
CA THR A 583 -7.22 -19.58 46.09
C THR A 583 -7.17 -21.08 45.83
N TYR A 584 -8.08 -21.83 46.45
CA TYR A 584 -8.34 -23.20 46.06
C TYR A 584 -8.88 -23.22 44.62
N LEU A 585 -8.02 -23.61 43.68
CA LEU A 585 -8.26 -23.51 42.25
C LEU A 585 -8.30 -24.91 41.63
N VAL A 586 -9.36 -25.24 40.89
CA VAL A 586 -9.55 -26.59 40.35
C VAL A 586 -9.79 -26.52 38.84
N SER A 587 -9.04 -27.28 38.03
CA SER A 587 -9.27 -27.37 36.59
C SER A 587 -10.54 -28.14 36.26
N THR A 588 -11.23 -27.75 35.18
CA THR A 588 -12.37 -28.51 34.67
C THR A 588 -11.98 -29.33 33.43
N PRO A 589 -12.59 -30.50 33.21
CA PRO A 589 -12.30 -31.35 32.05
C PRO A 589 -12.79 -30.75 30.73
N THR A 590 -13.70 -29.78 30.76
CA THR A 590 -14.25 -29.15 29.57
C THR A 590 -13.22 -28.26 28.88
N GLY A 591 -12.42 -27.51 29.65
CA GLY A 591 -11.29 -26.75 29.08
C GLY A 591 -10.23 -27.67 28.47
N GLU A 592 -9.79 -28.68 29.23
CA GLU A 592 -8.72 -29.60 28.83
C GLU A 592 -9.00 -30.32 27.50
N ARG A 593 -10.23 -30.80 27.28
CA ARG A 593 -10.60 -31.48 26.02
C ARG A 593 -10.50 -30.61 24.77
N HIS A 594 -10.65 -29.29 24.93
CA HIS A 594 -10.66 -28.34 23.83
C HIS A 594 -9.37 -27.51 23.75
N GLY A 595 -8.40 -27.76 24.63
CA GLY A 595 -7.17 -26.97 24.72
C GLY A 595 -7.41 -25.55 25.22
N LEU A 596 -8.47 -25.32 25.99
CA LEU A 596 -8.88 -24.02 26.52
C LEU A 596 -8.79 -23.99 28.05
N THR A 597 -8.72 -22.79 28.64
CA THR A 597 -8.68 -22.64 30.10
C THR A 597 -10.08 -22.66 30.70
N SER A 598 -10.31 -23.52 31.69
CA SER A 598 -11.51 -23.48 32.53
C SER A 598 -11.24 -24.00 33.94
N VAL A 599 -11.69 -23.25 34.95
CA VAL A 599 -11.35 -23.48 36.36
C VAL A 599 -12.48 -23.10 37.32
N HIS A 600 -12.56 -23.78 38.47
CA HIS A 600 -13.34 -23.36 39.63
C HIS A 600 -12.43 -22.61 40.62
N ALA A 601 -12.80 -21.39 41.01
CA ALA A 601 -12.10 -20.56 41.99
C ALA A 601 -12.97 -20.29 43.23
N TYR A 602 -12.44 -20.57 44.41
CA TYR A 602 -13.19 -20.61 45.67
C TYR A 602 -12.98 -19.31 46.46
N TYR A 603 -14.02 -18.66 47.00
CA TYR A 603 -13.84 -17.42 47.79
C TYR A 603 -14.86 -17.28 48.91
N LEU A 604 -14.41 -16.76 50.05
CA LEU A 604 -15.31 -16.31 51.11
C LEU A 604 -16.05 -15.04 50.68
N ILE A 605 -17.36 -15.00 50.95
CA ILE A 605 -18.21 -13.86 50.62
C ILE A 605 -18.03 -12.76 51.69
N PRO A 606 -17.67 -11.53 51.29
CA PRO A 606 -17.56 -10.41 52.21
C PRO A 606 -18.91 -10.11 52.85
N GLY A 607 -18.91 -9.59 54.08
CA GLY A 607 -20.13 -9.37 54.87
C GLY A 607 -21.22 -8.57 54.15
N GLU A 608 -20.85 -7.66 53.24
CA GLU A 608 -21.78 -6.85 52.46
C GLU A 608 -22.56 -7.61 51.36
N LEU A 609 -22.06 -8.78 50.93
CA LEU A 609 -22.67 -9.62 49.88
C LEU A 609 -23.34 -10.89 50.41
N LYS A 610 -23.17 -11.23 51.70
CA LYS A 610 -23.79 -12.42 52.29
C LYS A 610 -25.31 -12.38 52.14
N GLY A 611 -25.90 -13.46 51.64
CA GLY A 611 -27.32 -13.58 51.32
C GLY A 611 -27.78 -12.84 50.06
N ARG A 612 -26.94 -11.95 49.48
CA ARG A 612 -27.29 -11.09 48.33
C ARG A 612 -26.70 -11.56 47.00
N LEU A 613 -25.77 -12.52 47.02
CA LEU A 613 -25.16 -13.07 45.82
C LEU A 613 -26.12 -14.06 45.14
N LYS A 614 -26.30 -13.91 43.83
CA LYS A 614 -27.16 -14.77 43.01
C LYS A 614 -26.37 -15.99 42.53
N ASN A 615 -27.00 -17.16 42.63
CA ASN A 615 -26.60 -18.30 41.81
C ASN A 615 -27.00 -18.00 40.36
N GLY A 616 -26.02 -17.82 39.48
CA GLY A 616 -26.24 -17.30 38.13
C GLY A 616 -25.44 -18.09 37.11
N VAL A 617 -26.07 -18.31 35.95
CA VAL A 617 -25.42 -18.93 34.78
C VAL A 617 -25.36 -17.87 33.68
N HIS A 618 -24.16 -17.45 33.29
CA HIS A 618 -23.91 -16.55 32.15
C HIS A 618 -24.83 -15.30 32.10
N LEU A 619 -25.08 -14.64 33.24
CA LEU A 619 -26.11 -13.57 33.36
C LEU A 619 -25.89 -12.36 32.43
N THR A 620 -24.66 -12.17 31.92
CA THR A 620 -24.26 -11.08 31.01
C THR A 620 -23.68 -11.55 29.68
N GLY A 621 -23.76 -12.85 29.38
CA GLY A 621 -23.12 -13.45 28.19
C GLY A 621 -21.61 -13.70 28.34
N ALA A 622 -21.00 -13.34 29.48
CA ALA A 622 -19.66 -13.78 29.84
C ALA A 622 -19.71 -15.23 30.38
N PRO A 623 -18.73 -16.10 30.03
CA PRO A 623 -18.67 -17.49 30.48
C PRO A 623 -18.18 -17.63 31.93
N VAL A 624 -18.93 -17.02 32.85
CA VAL A 624 -18.67 -17.03 34.29
C VAL A 624 -19.96 -17.43 34.99
N ASP A 625 -19.88 -18.49 35.80
CA ASP A 625 -20.99 -19.00 36.61
C ASP A 625 -20.66 -18.85 38.09
N ILE A 626 -21.67 -18.68 38.94
CA ILE A 626 -21.48 -18.53 40.39
C ILE A 626 -22.34 -19.53 41.13
N ARG A 627 -21.73 -20.34 42.00
CA ARG A 627 -22.41 -21.21 42.97
C ARG A 627 -22.13 -20.69 44.38
N CYS A 628 -23.16 -20.40 45.16
CA CYS A 628 -22.97 -19.79 46.49
C CYS A 628 -24.03 -20.23 47.50
N GLU A 629 -23.69 -20.22 48.78
CA GLU A 629 -24.63 -20.26 49.93
C GLU A 629 -25.74 -21.33 49.81
N GLY A 630 -25.37 -22.57 49.51
CA GLY A 630 -26.28 -23.71 49.41
C GLY A 630 -27.21 -23.69 48.19
N LYS A 631 -27.06 -22.72 47.27
CA LYS A 631 -27.94 -22.54 46.10
C LYS A 631 -27.52 -23.40 44.90
N GLY A 632 -26.38 -24.09 44.95
CA GLY A 632 -25.88 -24.96 43.89
C GLY A 632 -24.63 -25.75 44.32
N TYR A 633 -24.01 -26.46 43.39
CA TYR A 633 -22.81 -27.25 43.65
C TYR A 633 -21.85 -27.21 42.45
N VAL A 634 -20.59 -27.57 42.69
CA VAL A 634 -19.58 -27.86 41.66
C VAL A 634 -19.01 -29.27 41.87
N ILE A 635 -18.33 -29.82 40.88
CA ILE A 635 -17.60 -31.08 41.05
C ILE A 635 -16.24 -30.79 41.70
N GLY A 636 -15.88 -31.56 42.72
CA GLY A 636 -14.68 -31.34 43.54
C GLY A 636 -13.39 -31.85 42.92
N ALA A 637 -12.25 -31.36 43.41
CA ALA A 637 -10.92 -31.78 42.97
C ALA A 637 -10.66 -33.28 43.26
N GLY A 638 -9.91 -33.95 42.39
CA GLY A 638 -9.68 -35.39 42.45
C GLY A 638 -10.81 -36.23 41.86
N SER A 639 -11.92 -35.62 41.44
CA SER A 639 -13.02 -36.32 40.78
C SER A 639 -12.66 -36.74 39.34
N VAL A 640 -13.02 -37.97 38.98
CA VAL A 640 -12.91 -38.55 37.64
C VAL A 640 -14.31 -38.94 37.15
N LEU A 641 -14.74 -38.37 36.04
CA LEU A 641 -16.01 -38.67 35.40
C LEU A 641 -15.93 -39.95 34.56
N ASP A 642 -17.08 -40.55 34.26
CA ASP A 642 -17.20 -41.80 33.48
C ASP A 642 -16.60 -41.70 32.06
N ASP A 643 -16.58 -40.48 31.50
CA ASP A 643 -16.02 -40.15 30.19
C ASP A 643 -14.51 -39.82 30.25
N GLY A 644 -13.85 -40.13 31.37
CA GLY A 644 -12.43 -39.92 31.61
C GLY A 644 -12.03 -38.48 31.92
N GLY A 645 -12.99 -37.54 32.04
CA GLY A 645 -12.72 -36.16 32.41
C GLY A 645 -12.31 -36.04 33.88
N THR A 646 -11.19 -35.36 34.17
CA THR A 646 -10.66 -35.21 35.53
C THR A 646 -10.71 -33.77 36.03
N TYR A 647 -11.09 -33.58 37.29
CA TYR A 647 -10.99 -32.31 38.00
C TYR A 647 -9.71 -32.30 38.84
N ARG A 648 -8.72 -31.47 38.50
CA ARG A 648 -7.41 -31.48 39.17
C ARG A 648 -7.18 -30.21 39.98
N LEU A 649 -6.59 -30.35 41.16
CA LEU A 649 -6.20 -29.20 41.98
C LEU A 649 -5.01 -28.49 41.32
N LEU A 650 -5.13 -27.18 41.11
CA LEU A 650 -4.12 -26.35 40.44
C LEU A 650 -3.35 -25.46 41.44
N ASP A 651 -4.03 -24.93 42.45
CA ASP A 651 -3.41 -24.03 43.43
C ASP A 651 -4.17 -24.01 44.76
N MET A 652 -3.53 -23.44 45.77
CA MET A 652 -4.07 -23.30 47.13
C MET A 652 -3.86 -21.85 47.62
N PRO A 653 -4.65 -21.38 48.61
CA PRO A 653 -4.46 -20.04 49.17
C PRO A 653 -3.13 -19.91 49.93
N ASP A 654 -2.59 -18.68 49.98
CA ASP A 654 -1.39 -18.34 50.78
C ASP A 654 -1.76 -18.19 52.28
N GLY A 655 -2.29 -19.26 52.88
CA GLY A 655 -2.76 -19.30 54.27
C GLY A 655 -4.26 -19.54 54.38
N GLU A 656 -4.96 -18.64 55.08
CA GLU A 656 -6.41 -18.72 55.27
C GLU A 656 -7.17 -18.46 53.95
N PRO A 657 -8.40 -18.99 53.80
CA PRO A 657 -9.26 -18.73 52.64
C PRO A 657 -9.41 -17.23 52.32
N PRO A 658 -9.15 -16.79 51.06
CA PRO A 658 -9.28 -15.40 50.67
C PRO A 658 -10.75 -14.98 50.62
N VAL A 659 -11.02 -13.80 51.14
CA VAL A 659 -12.29 -13.09 50.96
C VAL A 659 -12.28 -12.41 49.60
N MET A 660 -13.41 -12.38 48.90
CA MET A 660 -13.51 -11.69 47.60
C MET A 660 -13.02 -10.23 47.71
N PRO A 661 -12.01 -9.82 46.92
CA PRO A 661 -11.51 -8.45 46.93
C PRO A 661 -12.53 -7.44 46.43
N ALA A 662 -12.32 -6.16 46.77
CA ALA A 662 -13.21 -5.07 46.36
C ALA A 662 -13.37 -4.94 44.83
N GLY A 663 -12.31 -5.23 44.06
CA GLY A 663 -12.36 -5.26 42.60
C GLY A 663 -13.30 -6.33 42.05
N MET A 664 -13.21 -7.55 42.59
CA MET A 664 -14.10 -8.66 42.25
C MET A 664 -15.55 -8.37 42.64
N VAL A 665 -15.78 -7.82 43.84
CA VAL A 665 -17.12 -7.41 44.28
C VAL A 665 -17.72 -6.35 43.36
N SER A 666 -16.92 -5.35 42.95
CA SER A 666 -17.36 -4.31 42.02
C SER A 666 -17.71 -4.90 40.66
N TRP A 667 -16.92 -5.85 40.17
CA TRP A 667 -17.19 -6.58 38.93
C TRP A 667 -18.50 -7.36 39.01
N LEU A 668 -18.73 -8.10 40.09
CA LEU A 668 -19.96 -8.87 40.33
C LEU A 668 -21.21 -7.97 40.37
N LYS A 669 -21.11 -6.80 41.01
CA LYS A 669 -22.19 -5.80 41.03
C LYS A 669 -22.48 -5.27 39.62
N ALA A 670 -21.44 -4.87 38.87
CA ALA A 670 -21.57 -4.35 37.51
C ALA A 670 -22.20 -5.37 36.54
N HIS A 671 -21.94 -6.66 36.76
CA HIS A 671 -22.44 -7.77 35.94
C HIS A 671 -23.74 -8.40 36.48
N GLY A 672 -24.40 -7.77 37.45
CA GLY A 672 -25.75 -8.16 37.87
C GLY A 672 -25.84 -9.42 38.75
N TYR A 673 -24.71 -9.92 39.26
CA TYR A 673 -24.65 -11.08 40.15
C TYR A 673 -25.12 -10.79 41.59
N VAL A 674 -25.46 -9.54 41.91
CA VAL A 674 -25.92 -9.10 43.24
C VAL A 674 -27.41 -8.69 43.20
N GLU A 675 -28.17 -9.07 44.22
CA GLU A 675 -29.58 -8.68 44.38
C GLU A 675 -29.76 -7.21 44.78
N GLY A 676 -30.78 -6.58 44.19
CA GLY A 676 -31.20 -5.20 44.50
C GLY A 676 -30.39 -4.09 43.81
N GLU A 677 -29.41 -4.42 42.98
CA GLU A 677 -28.59 -3.45 42.25
C GLU A 677 -28.83 -3.57 40.73
N THR A 678 -29.27 -2.49 40.09
CA THR A 678 -29.30 -2.37 38.62
C THR A 678 -27.86 -2.26 38.11
N PRO A 679 -27.48 -2.97 37.03
CA PRO A 679 -26.13 -2.89 36.47
C PRO A 679 -25.81 -1.44 36.12
N THR A 680 -24.94 -0.81 36.92
CA THR A 680 -24.39 0.50 36.62
C THR A 680 -23.48 0.35 35.43
N THR A 681 -23.78 1.08 34.36
CA THR A 681 -22.88 1.25 33.21
C THR A 681 -21.69 2.07 33.68
N VAL A 682 -20.70 1.40 34.29
CA VAL A 682 -19.45 2.03 34.70
C VAL A 682 -18.65 2.27 33.43
N LYS A 683 -18.54 3.54 33.04
CA LYS A 683 -17.44 3.98 32.17
C LYS A 683 -16.15 3.58 32.89
N PRO A 684 -15.19 2.91 32.23
CA PRO A 684 -13.95 2.56 32.89
C PRO A 684 -13.26 3.83 33.37
N ASP A 685 -13.21 3.99 34.68
CA ASP A 685 -12.46 5.04 35.35
C ASP A 685 -10.97 4.69 35.21
N GLY A 686 -10.24 5.50 34.44
CA GLY A 686 -8.82 5.74 34.68
C GLY A 686 -7.83 4.56 34.69
N ALA A 687 -8.16 3.40 34.10
CA ALA A 687 -7.16 2.38 33.84
C ALA A 687 -6.21 2.92 32.76
N ARG A 688 -5.03 3.40 33.20
CA ARG A 688 -3.93 3.72 32.29
C ARG A 688 -3.66 2.46 31.45
N PRO A 689 -3.64 2.56 30.10
CA PRO A 689 -3.20 1.46 29.28
C PRO A 689 -1.79 1.09 29.71
N VAL A 690 -1.57 -0.19 30.02
CA VAL A 690 -0.22 -0.72 30.18
C VAL A 690 0.46 -0.57 28.83
N MET A 691 1.30 0.47 28.69
CA MET A 691 2.14 0.66 27.52
C MET A 691 2.93 -0.62 27.26
N MET A 692 2.80 -1.10 26.02
CA MET A 692 3.61 -2.16 25.41
C MET A 692 5.10 -1.88 25.68
N ARG A 693 5.71 -2.65 26.58
CA ARG A 693 7.18 -2.77 26.68
C ARG A 693 7.58 -4.04 25.95
N THR A 694 7.65 -3.97 24.63
CA THR A 694 8.20 -5.03 23.80
C THR A 694 9.66 -5.22 24.19
N ARG A 695 10.00 -6.37 24.80
CA ARG A 695 11.38 -6.78 25.06
C ARG A 695 12.05 -7.17 23.74
N TYR A 696 12.66 -6.21 23.05
CA TYR A 696 13.73 -6.50 22.10
C TYR A 696 15.07 -6.05 22.68
N ARG A 697 16.05 -6.97 22.62
CA ARG A 697 17.41 -6.83 23.15
C ARG A 697 18.08 -5.56 22.60
N SER A 698 18.20 -4.56 23.46
CA SER A 698 19.23 -3.52 23.36
C SER A 698 19.99 -3.49 24.68
N THR A 699 21.24 -3.93 24.63
CA THR A 699 22.22 -3.76 25.68
C THR A 699 22.44 -2.27 25.96
N ARG A 700 22.17 -1.86 27.21
CA ARG A 700 22.73 -0.70 27.94
C ARG A 700 22.48 0.72 27.36
N MET A 701 21.67 1.51 28.05
CA MET A 701 22.11 2.48 29.08
C MET A 701 20.88 3.27 29.58
N ALA A 702 20.78 3.42 30.89
CA ALA A 702 19.71 4.15 31.57
C ALA A 702 19.87 5.67 31.43
N GLY A 703 18.74 6.39 31.36
CA GLY A 703 18.66 7.76 31.90
C GLY A 703 17.87 8.81 31.13
N LYS A 704 16.81 9.30 31.80
CA LYS A 704 16.22 10.65 31.78
C LYS A 704 15.35 11.11 30.59
N SER A 705 14.13 11.53 30.96
CA SER A 705 13.24 12.42 30.23
C SER A 705 13.98 13.69 29.76
N VAL A 706 13.91 14.02 28.47
CA VAL A 706 14.50 15.26 27.94
C VAL A 706 13.38 16.25 27.63
N ARG A 707 13.30 17.29 28.46
CA ARG A 707 12.64 18.57 28.15
C ARG A 707 13.30 19.21 26.93
N ASN A 708 12.57 20.05 26.18
CA ASN A 708 13.02 20.88 25.06
C ASN A 708 14.13 21.90 25.44
N GLU A 709 15.26 21.44 25.97
CA GLU A 709 16.45 22.22 26.22
C GLU A 709 17.59 21.64 25.39
N PRO A 710 18.38 22.48 24.70
CA PRO A 710 19.51 22.00 23.89
C PRO A 710 20.52 21.29 24.78
N ASP A 711 21.15 20.24 24.25
CA ASP A 711 22.23 19.53 24.94
C ASP A 711 23.44 20.46 25.14
N MET A 712 23.68 20.84 26.40
CA MET A 712 24.78 21.72 26.82
C MET A 712 25.96 20.96 27.43
N THR A 713 26.02 19.63 27.29
CA THR A 713 27.11 18.84 27.89
C THR A 713 28.47 19.16 27.28
N PRO A 714 29.53 19.30 28.11
CA PRO A 714 30.90 19.52 27.64
C PRO A 714 31.42 18.41 26.73
N VAL A 715 32.21 18.78 25.72
CA VAL A 715 32.82 17.82 24.78
C VAL A 715 34.23 17.44 25.23
N ALA A 716 34.56 16.14 25.19
CA ALA A 716 35.86 15.61 25.57
C ALA A 716 37.00 16.12 24.65
N PRO A 717 38.24 16.27 25.17
CA PRO A 717 39.39 16.73 24.39
C PRO A 717 39.71 15.74 23.26
N GLY A 718 39.73 16.22 22.01
CA GLY A 718 40.02 15.42 20.81
C GLY A 718 39.03 15.67 19.65
N SER A 719 37.76 15.97 19.94
CA SER A 719 36.70 16.18 18.92
C SER A 719 35.88 17.47 19.12
N ARG A 720 36.30 18.36 20.02
CA ARG A 720 35.53 19.53 20.48
C ARG A 720 35.11 20.46 19.35
N ASN A 721 36.06 20.85 18.49
CA ASN A 721 35.81 21.82 17.42
C ASN A 721 34.83 21.29 16.36
N ASP A 722 35.01 20.04 15.94
CA ASP A 722 34.16 19.41 14.92
C ASP A 722 32.75 19.08 15.48
N THR A 723 32.68 18.62 16.72
CA THR A 723 31.38 18.35 17.39
C THR A 723 30.57 19.62 17.59
N LEU A 724 31.21 20.70 18.09
CA LEU A 724 30.53 21.99 18.27
C LEU A 724 30.18 22.67 16.95
N HIS A 725 31.01 22.50 15.91
CA HIS A 725 30.71 22.98 14.56
C HIS A 725 29.46 22.32 13.99
N ARG A 726 29.41 20.98 13.97
CA ARG A 726 28.24 20.23 13.48
C ARG A 726 26.99 20.52 14.29
N TRP A 727 27.13 20.65 15.61
CA TRP A 727 26.02 20.96 16.50
C TRP A 727 25.45 22.37 16.23
N ALA A 728 26.30 23.40 16.11
CA ALA A 728 25.85 24.75 15.78
C ALA A 728 25.31 24.84 14.34
N TYR A 729 25.94 24.15 13.37
CA TYR A 729 25.48 24.10 11.98
C TYR A 729 24.08 23.50 11.85
N GLY A 730 23.84 22.34 12.47
CA GLY A 730 22.53 21.69 12.44
C GLY A 730 21.44 22.55 13.08
N ARG A 731 21.75 23.26 14.18
CA ARG A 731 20.79 24.17 14.81
C ARG A 731 20.50 25.41 13.96
N LEU A 732 21.53 26.02 13.37
CA LEU A 732 21.36 27.23 12.56
C LEU A 732 20.68 26.96 11.21
N ALA A 733 20.93 25.80 10.59
CA ALA A 733 20.28 25.38 9.35
C ALA A 733 18.77 25.16 9.51
N ASN A 734 18.34 24.64 10.67
CA ASN A 734 16.93 24.34 10.94
C ASN A 734 16.17 25.52 11.57
N HIS A 735 16.85 26.42 12.27
CA HIS A 735 16.26 27.56 12.98
C HIS A 735 17.07 28.86 12.75
N PRO A 736 17.09 29.40 11.51
CA PRO A 736 17.88 30.59 11.17
C PRO A 736 17.42 31.86 11.89
N ASP A 737 16.14 31.90 12.29
CA ASP A 737 15.51 32.95 13.07
C ASP A 737 16.06 33.05 14.52
N ASN A 738 16.71 32.01 15.02
CA ASN A 738 17.22 31.92 16.40
C ASN A 738 18.74 32.05 16.50
N ALA A 739 19.38 32.67 15.50
CA ALA A 739 20.84 32.73 15.36
C ALA A 739 21.57 33.29 16.58
N SER A 740 21.04 34.33 17.22
CA SER A 740 21.67 34.95 18.40
C SER A 740 21.77 33.97 19.57
N ARG A 741 20.67 33.25 19.88
CA ARG A 741 20.65 32.29 20.98
C ARG A 741 21.52 31.08 20.70
N ILE A 742 21.57 30.61 19.45
CA ILE A 742 22.43 29.49 19.05
C ILE A 742 23.91 29.87 19.19
N ARG A 743 24.27 31.13 18.89
CA ARG A 743 25.61 31.65 19.14
C ARG A 743 25.93 31.64 20.63
N ASP A 744 25.05 32.17 21.47
CA ASP A 744 25.28 32.21 22.92
C ASP A 744 25.40 30.80 23.52
N ASP A 745 24.56 29.85 23.08
CA ASP A 745 24.63 28.46 23.49
C ASP A 745 25.95 27.78 23.03
N LEU A 746 26.43 28.09 21.81
CA LEU A 746 27.73 27.62 21.32
C LEU A 746 28.88 28.13 22.19
N TYR A 747 28.84 29.39 22.60
CA TYR A 747 29.86 29.97 23.46
C TYR A 747 29.85 29.34 24.85
N GLN A 748 28.67 29.20 25.44
CA GLN A 748 28.51 28.58 26.74
C GLN A 748 28.97 27.12 26.75
N ARG A 749 28.56 26.32 25.76
CA ARG A 749 28.98 24.91 25.62
C ARG A 749 30.47 24.80 25.27
N GLY A 750 30.98 25.73 24.47
CA GLY A 750 32.38 25.85 24.09
C GLY A 750 33.31 26.10 25.28
N HIS A 751 32.97 27.06 26.13
CA HIS A 751 33.69 27.35 27.37
C HIS A 751 33.66 26.18 28.34
N ALA A 752 32.49 25.55 28.50
CA ALA A 752 32.37 24.36 29.33
C ALA A 752 33.23 23.19 28.79
N SER A 753 33.50 23.18 27.48
CA SER A 753 34.41 22.26 26.81
C SER A 753 35.88 22.72 26.81
N GLY A 754 36.21 23.86 27.42
CA GLY A 754 37.58 24.37 27.55
C GLY A 754 38.15 25.09 26.31
N LEU A 755 37.30 25.59 25.42
CA LEU A 755 37.69 26.41 24.26
C LEU A 755 37.74 27.91 24.60
N LYS A 756 38.64 28.64 23.94
CA LYS A 756 38.75 30.10 24.06
C LYS A 756 37.83 30.79 23.05
N ASP A 757 37.45 32.04 23.33
CA ASP A 757 36.55 32.84 22.47
C ASP A 757 37.00 32.91 21.01
N ASN A 758 38.31 33.01 20.76
CA ASN A 758 38.85 33.07 19.40
C ASN A 758 38.58 31.79 18.60
N GLU A 759 38.55 30.62 19.26
CA GLU A 759 38.25 29.34 18.64
C GLU A 759 36.74 29.21 18.36
N LEU A 760 35.91 29.69 19.28
CA LEU A 760 34.44 29.67 19.17
C LEU A 760 33.94 30.64 18.10
N GLU A 761 34.55 31.83 18.00
CA GLU A 761 34.29 32.79 16.93
C GLU A 761 34.69 32.22 15.56
N THR A 762 35.78 31.45 15.50
CA THR A 762 36.20 30.76 14.26
C THR A 762 35.19 29.69 13.83
N ILE A 763 34.66 28.91 14.78
CA ILE A 763 33.60 27.93 14.52
C ILE A 763 32.33 28.64 14.03
N TRP A 764 31.90 29.70 14.71
CA TRP A 764 30.71 30.47 14.35
C TRP A 764 30.80 31.09 12.95
N ARG A 765 31.95 31.69 12.61
CA ARG A 765 32.21 32.23 11.26
C ARG A 765 32.23 31.14 10.19
N SER A 766 32.78 29.97 10.49
CA SER A 766 32.78 28.83 9.57
C SER A 766 31.36 28.36 9.26
N VAL A 767 30.52 28.18 10.29
CA VAL A 767 29.11 27.77 10.17
C VAL A 767 28.29 28.79 9.36
N THR A 768 28.38 30.07 9.70
CA THR A 768 27.64 31.14 9.01
C THR A 768 28.11 31.33 7.56
N ARG A 769 29.41 31.18 7.26
CA ARG A 769 29.94 31.23 5.89
C ARG A 769 29.45 30.05 5.04
N GLN A 770 29.40 28.84 5.59
CA GLN A 770 28.88 27.67 4.87
C GLN A 770 27.39 27.79 4.54
N LEU A 771 26.59 28.37 5.43
CA LEU A 771 25.15 28.55 5.21
C LEU A 771 24.83 29.73 4.28
N ASN A 772 25.63 30.80 4.31
CA ASN A 772 25.45 31.96 3.42
C ASN A 772 26.13 31.81 2.04
N GLY A 773 27.10 30.90 1.90
CA GLY A 773 27.90 30.72 0.68
C GLY A 773 27.30 29.80 -0.39
N GLY A 774 26.13 29.19 -0.15
CA GLY A 774 25.45 28.29 -1.10
C GLY A 774 24.66 28.99 -2.22
N GLY A 775 24.85 30.28 -2.45
CA GLY A 775 24.06 31.13 -3.36
C GLY A 775 24.63 31.33 -4.78
N HIS A 776 25.70 30.64 -5.16
CA HIS A 776 26.21 30.65 -6.54
C HIS A 776 26.69 29.25 -6.97
N ALA A 777 25.78 28.49 -7.57
CA ALA A 777 26.03 27.49 -8.61
C ALA A 777 24.72 27.18 -9.32
#